data_AF-A0A2R6DNE8-F1
#
_entry.id   AF-A0A2R6DNE8-F1
#
_cell.length_a   1.000
_cell.length_b   1.000
_cell.length_c   1.000
_cell.angle_alpha   90.00
_cell.angle_beta   90.00
_cell.angle_gamma   90.00
#
_symmetry.space_group_name_H-M   'P 1'
#
loop_
_entity.id
_entity.type
_entity.pdbx_description
1 polymer ?
#
loop_
_entity_poly.entity_id
_entity_poly.type
_entity_poly.pdbx_seq_one_letter_code
_entity_poly.pdbx_strand_id
1 'polypeptide(L)'
;MADWYVKAGENLGLALTLLASVMGTLLVVSLLWGEYYAIPGTLASVAIVFGVGWVLLKACRTADDPSEAQVFASAALIWFVAALAGTLPVLAIAWTVAFDPSFLSVPASASDPTLRAFRSPVKAWFESMSGFTGSGLTMARKESDLPRTLLWWRSISQWLGGLGVIVLTLTIANQSGNNTLNQYYEERTPIGQFQSGNRSNSPSLLVSVFAAVTVLAAALFWLVGMPAWEAINHAMTGLATGGFVVTDTSFEAYDDLVRVAALPVMFVGAIPFPAYYLVYKADFSAVYSDIQIRWLFVAVVGGTLAVLGNLYTHTIYPSAFETALHAAFQFVSAISCTGFYTVSSIGRNWPGISVLVLTLAMGLGGASGSSASGVKVIRAISVTRGLRDRIRDPFPDEELAHSIDESASGRHSSANYHKASIVVFLWVVVYLLGVLVLLAVLPIGSSPDAIPVQNVLFTVASAQGNVGLTSGIVTPSTPTVPGSAKVALTLNMWAGRLEVVPLLVFFRVLLWDAEGRTAGGRRGQGVRPLALRTTSFAPPRLSSVEATDPDEMSTIVEVEIPAAEFALGETLTSFPDVEFDIERVAAHSASHIVPYVWVDGGDDGPFEETLEADESVAEFDLLTVVDSKRMYRMDWVGHIELAIHVLTEEDGTIIDAHGRDRTWLLRILFPGREEVSRTRDFAADQGLAFDIRSINGMDKNRSGRFGLTEQQYEAITAALEGGYYEIPRDASAEEIAREIGISRQAFGERLRRGHKTLADDALTIGLMRPDERS
;
A
#
# COMPACT_ATOMS: atom_id res chain seq x y z
N MET A 1 22.81 12.23 16.97
CA MET A 1 22.32 12.31 15.58
C MET A 1 20.80 12.36 15.67
N ALA A 2 20.08 13.08 14.81
CA ALA A 2 18.61 13.07 14.90
C ALA A 2 18.11 11.63 14.71
N ASP A 3 17.17 11.19 15.56
CA ASP A 3 16.76 9.77 15.68
C ASP A 3 16.26 9.20 14.34
N TRP A 4 15.70 10.05 13.48
CA TRP A 4 15.22 9.65 12.16
C TRP A 4 16.33 9.26 11.18
N TYR A 5 17.52 9.90 11.20
CA TYR A 5 18.63 9.52 10.32
C TYR A 5 19.14 8.12 10.68
N VAL A 6 19.04 7.77 11.95
CA VAL A 6 19.43 6.47 12.46
C VAL A 6 18.41 5.43 11.98
N LYS A 7 17.10 5.66 12.12
CA LYS A 7 16.09 4.72 11.59
C LYS A 7 16.11 4.59 10.06
N ALA A 8 16.23 5.71 9.35
CA ALA A 8 16.40 5.72 7.89
C ALA A 8 17.67 4.97 7.47
N GLY A 9 18.76 5.12 8.23
CA GLY A 9 20.01 4.38 8.07
C GLY A 9 19.84 2.88 8.30
N GLU A 10 19.08 2.46 9.30
CA GLU A 10 18.73 1.06 9.57
C GLU A 10 17.98 0.43 8.39
N ASN A 11 16.88 1.08 7.98
CA ASN A 11 16.03 0.62 6.88
C ASN A 11 16.80 0.56 5.56
N LEU A 12 17.65 1.58 5.31
CA LEU A 12 18.53 1.60 4.15
C LEU A 12 19.58 0.48 4.23
N GLY A 13 20.14 0.22 5.41
CA GLY A 13 21.06 -0.87 5.65
C GLY A 13 20.45 -2.22 5.30
N LEU A 14 19.22 -2.49 5.79
CA LEU A 14 18.45 -3.70 5.45
C LEU A 14 18.23 -3.81 3.94
N ALA A 15 17.75 -2.73 3.31
CA ALA A 15 17.48 -2.69 1.88
C ALA A 15 18.74 -2.99 1.04
N LEU A 16 19.89 -2.41 1.41
CA LEU A 16 21.16 -2.65 0.69
C LEU A 16 21.69 -4.06 0.90
N THR A 17 21.56 -4.64 2.10
CA THR A 17 21.95 -6.03 2.35
C THR A 17 21.09 -7.02 1.55
N LEU A 18 19.77 -6.78 1.46
CA LEU A 18 18.88 -7.56 0.61
C LEU A 18 19.23 -7.38 -0.88
N LEU A 19 19.48 -6.15 -1.31
CA LEU A 19 19.88 -5.84 -2.69
C LEU A 19 21.19 -6.53 -3.08
N ALA A 20 22.20 -6.54 -2.21
CA ALA A 20 23.45 -7.26 -2.44
C ALA A 20 23.24 -8.76 -2.59
N SER A 21 22.28 -9.34 -1.85
CA SER A 21 21.91 -10.74 -1.97
C SER A 21 21.30 -11.03 -3.35
N VAL A 22 20.44 -10.14 -3.85
CA VAL A 22 19.89 -10.26 -5.22
C VAL A 22 20.97 -10.06 -6.29
N MET A 23 21.90 -9.14 -6.10
CA MET A 23 23.07 -9.01 -6.99
C MET A 23 23.90 -10.29 -7.06
N GLY A 24 23.92 -11.09 -5.99
CA GLY A 24 24.54 -12.42 -5.99
C GLY A 24 23.98 -13.37 -7.05
N THR A 25 22.71 -13.21 -7.47
CA THR A 25 22.10 -14.02 -8.54
C THR A 25 22.81 -13.83 -9.90
N LEU A 26 23.46 -12.68 -10.11
CA LEU A 26 24.25 -12.41 -11.31
C LEU A 26 25.44 -13.36 -11.44
N LEU A 27 26.01 -13.82 -10.32
CA LEU A 27 27.09 -14.81 -10.33
C LEU A 27 26.61 -16.14 -10.89
N VAL A 28 25.39 -16.56 -10.53
CA VAL A 28 24.78 -17.79 -11.05
C VAL A 28 24.57 -17.68 -12.56
N VAL A 29 24.02 -16.56 -13.04
CA VAL A 29 23.82 -16.32 -14.49
C VAL A 29 25.17 -16.28 -15.22
N SER A 30 26.18 -15.60 -14.65
CA SER A 30 27.52 -15.53 -15.23
C SER A 30 28.13 -16.93 -15.40
N LEU A 31 27.97 -17.81 -14.40
CA LEU A 31 28.48 -19.18 -14.43
C LEU A 31 27.73 -20.07 -15.43
N LEU A 32 26.39 -19.99 -15.46
CA LEU A 32 25.56 -20.79 -16.35
C LEU A 32 25.81 -20.48 -17.83
N TRP A 33 26.12 -19.24 -18.17
CA TRP A 33 26.32 -18.78 -19.54
C TRP A 33 27.80 -18.62 -19.93
N GLY A 34 28.74 -18.99 -19.05
CA GLY A 34 30.17 -18.90 -19.32
C GLY A 34 30.70 -17.46 -19.42
N GLU A 35 30.00 -16.49 -18.84
CA GLU A 35 30.36 -15.07 -18.83
C GLU A 35 31.30 -14.75 -17.68
N TYR A 36 32.43 -15.47 -17.57
CA TYR A 36 33.36 -15.37 -16.44
C TYR A 36 33.94 -13.95 -16.24
N TYR A 37 34.03 -13.17 -17.32
CA TYR A 37 34.44 -11.77 -17.27
C TYR A 37 33.48 -10.86 -16.48
N ALA A 38 32.22 -11.25 -16.28
CA ALA A 38 31.26 -10.48 -15.48
C ALA A 38 31.42 -10.73 -13.96
N ILE A 39 32.09 -11.80 -13.57
CA ILE A 39 32.22 -12.24 -12.17
C ILE A 39 32.97 -11.21 -11.30
N PRO A 40 34.15 -10.67 -11.68
CA PRO A 40 34.86 -9.73 -10.81
C PRO A 40 34.07 -8.45 -10.56
N GLY A 41 33.44 -7.89 -11.60
CA GLY A 41 32.60 -6.70 -11.49
C GLY A 41 31.38 -6.94 -10.60
N THR A 42 30.78 -8.12 -10.72
CA THR A 42 29.66 -8.55 -9.87
C THR A 42 30.09 -8.70 -8.40
N LEU A 43 31.19 -9.42 -8.14
CA LEU A 43 31.70 -9.62 -6.78
C LEU A 43 32.08 -8.30 -6.11
N ALA A 44 32.73 -7.39 -6.84
CA ALA A 44 33.06 -6.06 -6.33
C ALA A 44 31.78 -5.28 -5.97
N SER A 45 30.75 -5.34 -6.84
CA SER A 45 29.46 -4.70 -6.58
C SER A 45 28.78 -5.26 -5.34
N VAL A 46 28.69 -6.60 -5.22
CA VAL A 46 28.12 -7.27 -4.05
C VAL A 46 28.87 -6.88 -2.78
N ALA A 47 30.20 -6.92 -2.79
CA ALA A 47 31.02 -6.60 -1.63
C ALA A 47 30.86 -5.13 -1.18
N ILE A 48 30.83 -4.18 -2.12
CA ILE A 48 30.63 -2.76 -1.81
C ILE A 48 29.23 -2.54 -1.22
N VAL A 49 28.19 -3.02 -1.89
CA VAL A 49 26.79 -2.79 -1.48
C VAL A 49 26.51 -3.48 -0.14
N PHE A 50 26.95 -4.72 0.02
CA PHE A 50 26.82 -5.45 1.28
C PHE A 50 27.61 -4.77 2.40
N GLY A 51 28.85 -4.34 2.14
CA GLY A 51 29.70 -3.66 3.12
C GLY A 51 29.06 -2.36 3.62
N VAL A 52 28.53 -1.53 2.72
CA VAL A 52 27.80 -0.30 3.08
C VAL A 52 26.54 -0.63 3.88
N GLY A 53 25.73 -1.58 3.40
CA GLY A 53 24.50 -1.99 4.10
C GLY A 53 24.78 -2.51 5.52
N TRP A 54 25.80 -3.35 5.67
CA TRP A 54 26.21 -3.90 6.97
C TRP A 54 26.76 -2.85 7.93
N VAL A 55 27.54 -1.88 7.43
CA VAL A 55 28.03 -0.76 8.24
C VAL A 55 26.86 0.07 8.75
N LEU A 56 25.87 0.36 7.89
CA LEU A 56 24.66 1.09 8.29
C LEU A 56 23.87 0.33 9.35
N LEU A 57 23.64 -0.98 9.17
CA LEU A 57 22.96 -1.81 10.17
C LEU A 57 23.65 -1.87 11.53
N LYS A 58 24.98 -1.75 11.55
CA LYS A 58 25.75 -1.70 12.80
C LYS A 58 25.77 -0.31 13.43
N ALA A 59 25.88 0.72 12.61
CA ALA A 59 25.98 2.10 13.06
C ALA A 59 24.62 2.67 13.51
N CYS A 60 23.53 2.13 12.96
CA CYS A 60 22.20 2.71 13.07
C CYS A 60 21.18 1.73 13.64
N ARG A 61 21.29 1.38 14.93
CA ARG A 61 20.26 0.61 15.64
C ARG A 61 19.44 1.54 16.53
N THR A 62 18.12 1.53 16.40
CA THR A 62 17.20 2.31 17.24
C THR A 62 16.05 1.45 17.77
N ALA A 63 15.47 1.88 18.89
CA ALA A 63 14.32 1.24 19.54
C ALA A 63 12.98 1.97 19.26
N ASP A 64 13.00 3.16 18.66
CA ASP A 64 11.78 3.97 18.48
C ASP A 64 11.11 3.75 17.12
N ASP A 65 9.78 3.84 17.13
CA ASP A 65 8.96 3.75 15.93
C ASP A 65 9.03 5.06 15.11
N PRO A 66 9.20 4.96 13.77
CA PRO A 66 9.29 6.13 12.92
C PRO A 66 7.95 6.84 12.79
N SER A 67 7.98 8.18 12.72
CA SER A 67 6.79 8.93 12.33
C SER A 67 6.46 8.72 10.84
N GLU A 68 5.21 8.99 10.46
CA GLU A 68 4.74 8.87 9.07
C GLU A 68 5.65 9.61 8.08
N ALA A 69 6.02 10.85 8.39
CA ALA A 69 6.91 11.65 7.54
C ALA A 69 8.31 11.00 7.36
N GLN A 70 8.81 10.34 8.39
CA GLN A 70 10.10 9.65 8.33
C GLN A 70 10.04 8.38 7.48
N VAL A 71 8.89 7.70 7.44
CA VAL A 71 8.68 6.56 6.54
C VAL A 71 8.58 6.98 5.08
N PHE A 72 7.84 8.06 4.80
CA PHE A 72 7.84 8.67 3.46
C PHE A 72 9.25 9.08 3.00
N ALA A 73 10.01 9.76 3.87
CA ALA A 73 11.38 10.16 3.59
C ALA A 73 12.33 8.97 3.40
N SER A 74 12.20 7.94 4.24
CA SER A 74 13.01 6.71 4.16
C SER A 74 12.74 5.97 2.86
N ALA A 75 11.48 5.85 2.44
CA ALA A 75 11.12 5.23 1.17
C ALA A 75 11.78 5.96 -0.01
N ALA A 76 11.68 7.29 -0.06
CA ALA A 76 12.30 8.07 -1.12
C ALA A 76 13.83 7.86 -1.19
N LEU A 77 14.48 7.86 -0.03
CA LEU A 77 15.91 7.62 0.10
C LEU A 77 16.32 6.20 -0.34
N ILE A 78 15.57 5.18 0.10
CA ILE A 78 15.83 3.77 -0.24
C ILE A 78 15.78 3.57 -1.75
N TRP A 79 14.77 4.09 -2.44
CA TRP A 79 14.70 3.98 -3.91
C TRP A 79 15.89 4.65 -4.60
N PHE A 80 16.23 5.86 -4.17
CA PHE A 80 17.33 6.61 -4.76
C PHE A 80 18.67 5.88 -4.58
N VAL A 81 18.96 5.42 -3.36
CA VAL A 81 20.22 4.75 -3.04
C VAL A 81 20.25 3.34 -3.63
N ALA A 82 19.13 2.61 -3.67
CA ALA A 82 19.05 1.31 -4.35
C ALA A 82 19.34 1.45 -5.86
N ALA A 83 18.77 2.47 -6.52
CA ALA A 83 19.07 2.79 -7.91
C ALA A 83 20.55 3.20 -8.10
N LEU A 84 21.14 3.94 -7.16
CA LEU A 84 22.55 4.29 -7.23
C LEU A 84 23.44 3.05 -7.04
N ALA A 85 23.17 2.21 -6.05
CA ALA A 85 23.86 0.94 -5.81
C ALA A 85 23.73 0.00 -7.02
N GLY A 86 22.55 -0.05 -7.65
CA GLY A 86 22.30 -0.85 -8.84
C GLY A 86 23.05 -0.40 -10.10
N THR A 87 23.69 0.77 -10.06
CA THR A 87 24.62 1.23 -11.11
C THR A 87 25.91 0.42 -11.09
N LEU A 88 26.30 -0.13 -9.94
CA LEU A 88 27.60 -0.78 -9.75
C LEU A 88 27.80 -2.02 -10.63
N PRO A 89 26.87 -2.99 -10.72
CA PRO A 89 27.06 -4.14 -11.61
C PRO A 89 27.23 -3.73 -13.06
N VAL A 90 26.41 -2.78 -13.54
CA VAL A 90 26.44 -2.29 -14.92
C VAL A 90 27.78 -1.61 -15.23
N LEU A 91 28.23 -0.73 -14.35
CA LEU A 91 29.47 0.01 -14.51
C LEU A 91 30.70 -0.91 -14.37
N ALA A 92 30.73 -1.75 -13.34
CA ALA A 92 31.86 -2.62 -13.02
C ALA A 92 32.06 -3.70 -14.09
N ILE A 93 30.98 -4.29 -14.63
CA ILE A 93 31.08 -5.27 -15.73
C ILE A 93 31.59 -4.58 -17.01
N ALA A 94 31.08 -3.39 -17.34
CA ALA A 94 31.53 -2.63 -18.52
C ALA A 94 33.02 -2.24 -18.45
N TRP A 95 33.53 -1.93 -17.25
CA TRP A 95 34.95 -1.69 -17.01
C TRP A 95 35.78 -2.98 -16.98
N THR A 96 35.26 -4.08 -16.45
CA THR A 96 35.98 -5.37 -16.48
C THR A 96 36.28 -5.79 -17.91
N VAL A 97 35.29 -5.66 -18.81
CA VAL A 97 35.47 -5.90 -20.25
C VAL A 97 36.45 -4.90 -20.87
N ALA A 98 36.49 -3.65 -20.40
CA ALA A 98 37.42 -2.64 -20.91
C ALA A 98 38.89 -2.92 -20.55
N PHE A 99 39.13 -3.49 -19.36
CA PHE A 99 40.47 -3.88 -18.93
C PHE A 99 40.97 -5.14 -19.65
N ASP A 100 40.07 -5.94 -20.22
CA ASP A 100 40.36 -7.17 -20.96
C ASP A 100 41.42 -8.07 -20.28
N PRO A 101 41.16 -8.52 -19.03
CA PRO A 101 42.08 -9.40 -18.35
C PRO A 101 42.22 -10.73 -19.10
N SER A 102 43.43 -11.02 -19.57
CA SER A 102 43.74 -12.17 -20.43
C SER A 102 43.32 -13.53 -19.85
N PHE A 103 43.19 -13.65 -18.52
CA PHE A 103 42.77 -14.87 -17.83
C PHE A 103 41.25 -15.09 -17.79
N LEU A 104 40.42 -14.10 -18.15
CA LEU A 104 38.94 -14.23 -18.15
C LEU A 104 38.35 -14.43 -19.55
N SER A 105 39.19 -14.57 -20.57
CA SER A 105 38.79 -14.88 -21.96
C SER A 105 37.62 -14.03 -22.46
N VAL A 106 37.75 -12.70 -22.37
CA VAL A 106 36.69 -11.77 -22.77
C VAL A 106 36.40 -11.94 -24.27
N PRO A 107 35.15 -12.27 -24.66
CA PRO A 107 34.80 -12.37 -26.07
C PRO A 107 34.92 -11.03 -26.77
N ALA A 108 35.38 -11.01 -28.02
CA ALA A 108 35.43 -9.78 -28.82
C ALA A 108 34.04 -9.12 -28.96
N SER A 109 32.97 -9.92 -28.96
CA SER A 109 31.58 -9.45 -28.94
C SER A 109 31.20 -8.69 -27.66
N ALA A 110 31.85 -8.96 -26.52
CA ALA A 110 31.57 -8.23 -25.28
C ALA A 110 32.04 -6.77 -25.35
N SER A 111 32.98 -6.43 -26.24
CA SER A 111 33.47 -5.07 -26.43
C SER A 111 32.54 -4.18 -27.30
N ASP A 112 31.29 -4.57 -27.50
CA ASP A 112 30.29 -3.88 -28.32
C ASP A 112 30.06 -2.40 -27.89
N PRO A 113 29.74 -1.48 -28.82
CA PRO A 113 29.36 -0.10 -28.48
C PRO A 113 28.24 0.03 -27.44
N THR A 114 27.33 -0.94 -27.36
CA THR A 114 26.25 -1.01 -26.37
C THR A 114 26.81 -1.10 -24.96
N LEU A 115 27.66 -2.09 -24.66
CA LEU A 115 28.26 -2.22 -23.32
C LEU A 115 29.21 -1.05 -23.00
N ARG A 116 29.92 -0.55 -24.03
CA ARG A 116 30.82 0.61 -23.87
C ARG A 116 30.10 1.87 -23.41
N ALA A 117 28.83 2.05 -23.79
CA ALA A 117 28.02 3.20 -23.38
C ALA A 117 27.93 3.29 -21.84
N PHE A 118 27.89 2.15 -21.15
CA PHE A 118 27.77 2.07 -19.70
C PHE A 118 29.05 2.36 -18.92
N ARG A 119 30.18 2.62 -19.60
CA ARG A 119 31.38 3.16 -18.94
C ARG A 119 31.16 4.59 -18.42
N SER A 120 30.17 5.30 -18.96
CA SER A 120 29.75 6.61 -18.48
C SER A 120 28.86 6.46 -17.24
N PRO A 121 29.24 7.02 -16.08
CA PRO A 121 28.43 6.91 -14.85
C PRO A 121 27.00 7.45 -15.01
N VAL A 122 26.82 8.53 -15.78
CA VAL A 122 25.49 9.12 -16.03
C VAL A 122 24.59 8.16 -16.81
N LYS A 123 25.13 7.46 -17.81
CA LYS A 123 24.35 6.47 -18.60
C LYS A 123 24.04 5.23 -17.79
N ALA A 124 25.00 4.74 -17.00
CA ALA A 124 24.78 3.60 -16.12
C ALA A 124 23.77 3.91 -15.00
N TRP A 125 23.82 5.12 -14.43
CA TRP A 125 22.85 5.56 -13.43
C TRP A 125 21.45 5.76 -14.02
N PHE A 126 21.36 6.33 -15.23
CA PHE A 126 20.10 6.41 -15.96
C PHE A 126 19.48 5.03 -16.17
N GLU A 127 20.28 4.06 -16.64
CA GLU A 127 19.85 2.68 -16.85
C GLU A 127 19.36 2.02 -15.55
N SER A 128 20.13 2.19 -14.47
CA SER A 128 19.78 1.63 -13.16
C SER A 128 18.52 2.27 -12.60
N MET A 129 18.41 3.59 -12.60
CA MET A 129 17.20 4.29 -12.15
C MET A 129 15.99 3.84 -12.98
N SER A 130 16.13 3.73 -14.29
CA SER A 130 15.08 3.23 -15.17
C SER A 130 14.64 1.81 -14.82
N GLY A 131 15.59 0.94 -14.43
CA GLY A 131 15.30 -0.39 -13.87
C GLY A 131 14.49 -0.32 -12.57
N PHE A 132 15.02 0.30 -11.52
CA PHE A 132 14.39 0.31 -10.19
C PHE A 132 13.05 1.07 -10.12
N THR A 133 12.85 2.04 -11.01
CA THR A 133 11.60 2.81 -11.09
C THR A 133 10.57 2.17 -12.01
N GLY A 134 10.93 1.12 -12.76
CA GLY A 134 10.07 0.51 -13.77
C GLY A 134 9.86 1.41 -15.00
N SER A 135 10.81 2.29 -15.32
CA SER A 135 10.62 3.23 -16.41
C SER A 135 10.96 2.70 -17.79
N GLY A 136 11.72 1.62 -17.92
CA GLY A 136 12.00 0.96 -19.22
C GLY A 136 12.83 1.71 -20.25
N LEU A 137 13.05 3.03 -20.10
CA LEU A 137 13.94 3.80 -20.97
C LEU A 137 15.38 3.29 -20.86
N THR A 138 16.06 3.09 -21.98
CA THR A 138 17.38 2.46 -21.99
C THR A 138 18.45 3.27 -22.70
N MET A 139 19.68 3.10 -22.22
CA MET A 139 20.92 3.57 -22.82
C MET A 139 21.66 2.45 -23.57
N ALA A 140 21.09 1.25 -23.66
CA ALA A 140 21.56 0.18 -24.54
C ALA A 140 21.15 0.46 -25.99
N ARG A 141 22.09 0.35 -26.94
CA ARG A 141 21.81 0.62 -28.36
C ARG A 141 21.17 -0.60 -29.03
N LYS A 142 21.68 -1.77 -28.67
CA LYS A 142 21.17 -3.08 -29.04
C LYS A 142 21.17 -3.93 -27.79
N GLU A 143 19.99 -4.24 -27.30
CA GLU A 143 19.75 -5.00 -26.08
C GLU A 143 20.27 -6.42 -26.22
N SER A 144 20.12 -7.03 -27.39
CA SER A 144 20.55 -8.40 -27.66
C SER A 144 22.07 -8.62 -27.58
N ASP A 145 22.86 -7.56 -27.75
CA ASP A 145 24.32 -7.60 -27.66
C ASP A 145 24.83 -7.50 -26.20
N LEU A 146 23.96 -7.29 -25.22
CA LEU A 146 24.36 -7.29 -23.81
C LEU A 146 24.63 -8.70 -23.29
N PRO A 147 25.61 -8.86 -22.38
CA PRO A 147 25.78 -10.08 -21.62
C PRO A 147 24.47 -10.49 -20.94
N ARG A 148 24.16 -11.78 -20.94
CA ARG A 148 22.96 -12.33 -20.29
C ARG A 148 22.91 -12.01 -18.81
N THR A 149 24.08 -11.89 -18.18
CA THR A 149 24.21 -11.39 -16.81
C THR A 149 23.60 -9.98 -16.65
N LEU A 150 23.86 -9.06 -17.57
CA LEU A 150 23.29 -7.71 -17.51
C LEU A 150 21.83 -7.67 -17.95
N LEU A 151 21.42 -8.51 -18.90
CA LEU A 151 20.00 -8.67 -19.26
C LEU A 151 19.19 -9.16 -18.06
N TRP A 152 19.71 -10.12 -17.30
CA TRP A 152 19.09 -10.56 -16.05
C TRP A 152 19.02 -9.42 -15.03
N TRP A 153 20.12 -8.67 -14.85
CA TRP A 153 20.14 -7.52 -13.93
C TRP A 153 19.07 -6.49 -14.26
N ARG A 154 18.92 -6.17 -15.55
CA ARG A 154 17.89 -5.27 -16.06
C ARG A 154 16.50 -5.78 -15.66
N SER A 155 16.17 -7.02 -15.98
CA SER A 155 14.83 -7.56 -15.71
C SER A 155 14.53 -7.72 -14.21
N ILE A 156 15.48 -8.24 -13.43
CA ILE A 156 15.27 -8.43 -11.98
C ILE A 156 15.19 -7.09 -11.24
N SER A 157 15.90 -6.04 -11.68
CA SER A 157 15.79 -4.71 -11.08
C SER A 157 14.39 -4.11 -11.23
N GLN A 158 13.72 -4.33 -12.37
CA GLN A 158 12.33 -3.91 -12.59
C GLN A 158 11.35 -4.73 -11.73
N TRP A 159 11.58 -6.05 -11.65
CA TRP A 159 10.77 -6.92 -10.80
C TRP A 159 10.86 -6.54 -9.32
N LEU A 160 12.07 -6.24 -8.83
CA LEU A 160 12.29 -5.69 -7.49
C LEU A 160 11.63 -4.34 -7.29
N GLY A 161 11.67 -3.45 -8.30
CA GLY A 161 10.96 -2.18 -8.27
C GLY A 161 9.45 -2.37 -8.09
N GLY A 162 8.86 -3.35 -8.79
CA GLY A 162 7.47 -3.79 -8.63
C GLY A 162 7.15 -4.28 -7.21
N LEU A 163 7.97 -5.19 -6.68
CA LEU A 163 7.85 -5.69 -5.30
C LEU A 163 7.98 -4.58 -4.25
N GLY A 164 8.87 -3.62 -4.49
CA GLY A 164 9.06 -2.49 -3.59
C GLY A 164 7.77 -1.72 -3.36
N VAL A 165 6.97 -1.51 -4.41
CA VAL A 165 5.68 -0.80 -4.29
C VAL A 165 4.69 -1.55 -3.42
N ILE A 166 4.65 -2.89 -3.49
CA ILE A 166 3.81 -3.72 -2.59
C ILE A 166 4.15 -3.40 -1.12
N VAL A 167 5.44 -3.48 -0.78
CA VAL A 167 5.90 -3.25 0.60
C VAL A 167 5.63 -1.81 1.02
N LEU A 168 5.92 -0.83 0.15
CA LEU A 168 5.69 0.58 0.44
C LEU A 168 4.22 0.90 0.70
N THR A 169 3.31 0.43 -0.15
CA THR A 169 1.87 0.69 0.00
C THR A 169 1.36 0.15 1.32
N LEU A 170 1.76 -1.07 1.71
CA LEU A 170 1.34 -1.66 2.99
C LEU A 170 1.96 -0.94 4.19
N THR A 171 3.24 -0.58 4.13
CA THR A 171 3.91 0.12 5.23
C THR A 171 3.32 1.51 5.47
N ILE A 172 3.01 2.26 4.41
CA ILE A 172 2.34 3.56 4.53
C ILE A 172 0.94 3.38 5.11
N ALA A 173 0.17 2.42 4.59
CA ALA A 173 -1.20 2.19 5.05
C ALA A 173 -1.25 1.83 6.55
N ASN A 174 -0.33 0.99 7.02
CA ASN A 174 -0.27 0.58 8.43
C ASN A 174 0.10 1.74 9.38
N GLN A 175 0.69 2.83 8.89
CA GLN A 175 1.12 3.97 9.73
C GLN A 175 0.26 5.22 9.61
N SER A 176 -0.45 5.39 8.49
CA SER A 176 -1.20 6.61 8.18
C SER A 176 -2.60 6.66 8.83
N GLY A 177 -3.09 5.57 9.43
CA GLY A 177 -4.44 5.49 9.99
C GLY A 177 -5.51 5.87 8.95
N ASN A 178 -6.63 6.46 9.38
CA ASN A 178 -7.72 6.90 8.49
C ASN A 178 -7.34 8.09 7.56
N ASN A 179 -6.09 8.55 7.50
CA ASN A 179 -5.70 9.76 6.76
C ASN A 179 -5.13 9.51 5.35
N THR A 180 -5.35 8.33 4.76
CA THR A 180 -4.77 7.98 3.46
C THR A 180 -5.30 8.85 2.30
N LEU A 181 -4.53 8.91 1.21
CA LEU A 181 -4.86 9.68 0.00
C LEU A 181 -6.08 9.11 -0.77
N ASN A 182 -6.49 7.87 -0.46
CA ASN A 182 -7.57 7.15 -1.13
C ASN A 182 -8.62 6.61 -0.14
N GLN A 183 -8.77 7.24 1.03
CA GLN A 183 -9.62 6.79 2.13
C GLN A 183 -11.02 6.31 1.67
N TYR A 184 -11.71 7.06 0.81
CA TYR A 184 -13.03 6.67 0.30
C TYR A 184 -13.04 5.31 -0.44
N TYR A 185 -11.99 5.04 -1.20
CA TYR A 185 -11.84 3.76 -1.91
C TYR A 185 -11.51 2.62 -0.95
N GLU A 186 -10.65 2.92 0.02
CA GLU A 186 -10.17 2.00 1.04
C GLU A 186 -11.27 1.54 2.00
N GLU A 187 -12.23 2.40 2.32
CA GLU A 187 -13.35 2.06 3.20
C GLU A 187 -14.45 1.23 2.49
N ARG A 188 -14.65 1.46 1.18
CA ARG A 188 -15.85 1.00 0.46
C ARG A 188 -15.68 -0.21 -0.44
N THR A 189 -14.45 -0.62 -0.73
CA THR A 189 -14.19 -1.73 -1.65
C THR A 189 -13.41 -2.84 -0.96
N PRO A 190 -13.67 -4.12 -1.27
CA PRO A 190 -12.88 -5.22 -0.71
C PRO A 190 -11.38 -5.02 -0.97
N ILE A 191 -11.01 -4.66 -2.20
CA ILE A 191 -9.62 -4.41 -2.59
C ILE A 191 -9.01 -3.24 -1.80
N GLY A 192 -9.75 -2.15 -1.62
CA GLY A 192 -9.32 -1.01 -0.82
C GLY A 192 -9.14 -1.36 0.66
N GLN A 193 -10.04 -2.16 1.24
CA GLN A 193 -9.92 -2.62 2.63
C GLN A 193 -8.71 -3.53 2.84
N PHE A 194 -8.31 -4.27 1.80
CA PHE A 194 -7.04 -5.02 1.82
C PHE A 194 -5.81 -4.10 1.82
N GLN A 195 -5.92 -2.88 1.27
CA GLN A 195 -4.83 -1.90 1.21
C GLN A 195 -4.67 -1.10 2.51
N SER A 196 -5.75 -0.81 3.23
CA SER A 196 -5.74 0.05 4.43
C SER A 196 -5.22 -0.61 5.72
N GLY A 197 -4.69 -1.84 5.67
CA GLY A 197 -4.22 -2.55 6.87
C GLY A 197 -5.33 -3.04 7.81
N ASN A 198 -6.60 -2.71 7.55
CA ASN A 198 -7.77 -3.14 8.34
C ASN A 198 -8.02 -4.66 8.37
N ARG A 199 -7.33 -5.42 7.51
CA ARG A 199 -7.23 -6.87 7.57
C ARG A 199 -5.77 -7.19 7.91
N SER A 200 -5.51 -8.08 8.87
CA SER A 200 -4.15 -8.51 9.24
C SER A 200 -3.45 -9.20 8.05
N ASN A 201 -2.92 -8.41 7.12
CA ASN A 201 -2.40 -8.91 5.85
C ASN A 201 -0.88 -8.92 5.92
N SER A 202 -0.30 -10.09 5.67
CA SER A 202 1.16 -10.22 5.58
C SER A 202 1.66 -9.72 4.23
N PRO A 203 2.65 -8.80 4.17
CA PRO A 203 3.32 -8.42 2.92
C PRO A 203 3.89 -9.64 2.17
N SER A 204 4.30 -10.67 2.90
CA SER A 204 4.82 -11.91 2.33
C SER A 204 3.79 -12.64 1.44
N LEU A 205 2.51 -12.56 1.78
CA LEU A 205 1.42 -13.15 1.00
C LEU A 205 1.31 -12.47 -0.37
N LEU A 206 1.25 -11.14 -0.41
CA LEU A 206 1.14 -10.40 -1.67
C LEU A 206 2.39 -10.56 -2.55
N VAL A 207 3.58 -10.61 -1.95
CA VAL A 207 4.83 -10.93 -2.66
C VAL A 207 4.76 -12.34 -3.28
N SER A 208 4.27 -13.35 -2.54
CA SER A 208 4.16 -14.72 -3.06
C SER A 208 3.17 -14.84 -4.21
N VAL A 209 2.02 -14.15 -4.13
CA VAL A 209 1.02 -14.14 -5.20
C VAL A 209 1.57 -13.42 -6.44
N PHE A 210 2.25 -12.28 -6.27
CA PHE A 210 2.92 -11.59 -7.37
C PHE A 210 3.96 -12.46 -8.08
N ALA A 211 4.79 -13.19 -7.30
CA ALA A 211 5.74 -14.14 -7.84
C ALA A 211 5.05 -15.29 -8.61
N ALA A 212 3.95 -15.84 -8.07
CA ALA A 212 3.18 -16.89 -8.75
C ALA A 212 2.58 -16.41 -10.07
N VAL A 213 2.00 -15.20 -10.10
CA VAL A 213 1.48 -14.60 -11.35
C VAL A 213 2.61 -14.33 -12.35
N THR A 214 3.81 -13.96 -11.89
CA THR A 214 4.99 -13.81 -12.75
C THR A 214 5.34 -15.13 -13.44
N VAL A 215 5.33 -16.24 -12.71
CA VAL A 215 5.58 -17.58 -13.26
C VAL A 215 4.51 -17.97 -14.28
N LEU A 216 3.24 -17.68 -13.99
CA LEU A 216 2.14 -17.92 -14.94
C LEU A 216 2.27 -17.08 -16.21
N ALA A 217 2.70 -15.82 -16.11
CA ALA A 217 2.98 -14.99 -17.28
C ALA A 217 4.15 -15.53 -18.11
N ALA A 218 5.21 -16.03 -17.47
CA ALA A 218 6.33 -16.67 -18.17
C ALA A 218 5.88 -17.96 -18.89
N ALA A 219 5.05 -18.77 -18.24
CA ALA A 219 4.45 -19.96 -18.85
C ALA A 219 3.56 -19.58 -20.05
N LEU A 220 2.74 -18.53 -19.94
CA LEU A 220 1.92 -18.03 -21.04
C LEU A 220 2.78 -17.66 -22.25
N PHE A 221 3.83 -16.84 -22.06
CA PHE A 221 4.74 -16.46 -23.14
C PHE A 221 5.43 -17.66 -23.78
N TRP A 222 5.88 -18.60 -22.96
CA TRP A 222 6.53 -19.82 -23.46
C TRP A 222 5.58 -20.69 -24.29
N LEU A 223 4.32 -20.85 -23.84
CA LEU A 223 3.30 -21.66 -24.54
C LEU A 223 2.91 -21.08 -25.90
N VAL A 224 2.95 -19.76 -26.07
CA VAL A 224 2.67 -19.10 -27.36
C VAL A 224 3.88 -19.03 -28.30
N GLY A 225 5.00 -19.67 -27.93
CA GLY A 225 6.17 -19.85 -28.79
C GLY A 225 7.36 -18.95 -28.49
N MET A 226 7.33 -18.15 -27.41
CA MET A 226 8.50 -17.34 -27.02
C MET A 226 9.59 -18.24 -26.40
N PRO A 227 10.87 -18.08 -26.79
CA PRO A 227 12.00 -18.75 -26.14
C PRO A 227 12.00 -18.56 -24.62
N ALA A 228 12.35 -19.61 -23.86
CA ALA A 228 12.23 -19.60 -22.40
C ALA A 228 13.00 -18.43 -21.72
N TRP A 229 14.17 -18.07 -22.25
CA TRP A 229 14.94 -16.93 -21.75
C TRP A 229 14.18 -15.61 -21.88
N GLU A 230 13.64 -15.35 -23.07
CA GLU A 230 12.81 -14.17 -23.34
C GLU A 230 11.53 -14.20 -22.49
N ALA A 231 10.86 -15.36 -22.41
CA ALA A 231 9.62 -15.51 -21.66
C ALA A 231 9.76 -15.15 -20.18
N ILE A 232 10.83 -15.62 -19.52
CA ILE A 232 11.11 -15.32 -18.11
C ILE A 232 11.40 -13.82 -17.92
N ASN A 233 12.24 -13.23 -18.78
CA ASN A 233 12.59 -11.82 -18.68
C ASN A 233 11.38 -10.91 -18.95
N HIS A 234 10.64 -11.14 -20.04
CA HIS A 234 9.47 -10.35 -20.40
C HIS A 234 8.29 -10.54 -19.45
N ALA A 235 8.16 -11.70 -18.78
CA ALA A 235 7.16 -11.87 -17.72
C ALA A 235 7.46 -11.01 -16.50
N MET A 236 8.72 -10.97 -16.06
CA MET A 236 9.16 -10.12 -14.95
C MET A 236 8.94 -8.64 -15.26
N THR A 237 9.39 -8.18 -16.42
CA THR A 237 9.32 -6.76 -16.80
C THR A 237 7.92 -6.35 -17.24
N GLY A 238 7.14 -7.26 -17.81
CA GLY A 238 5.75 -7.02 -18.22
C GLY A 238 4.81 -6.92 -17.02
N LEU A 239 4.88 -7.86 -16.08
CA LEU A 239 4.02 -7.85 -14.90
C LEU A 239 4.40 -6.74 -13.92
N ALA A 240 5.69 -6.43 -13.77
CA ALA A 240 6.15 -5.31 -12.96
C ALA A 240 5.93 -3.94 -13.61
N THR A 241 5.30 -3.90 -14.80
CA THR A 241 5.06 -2.69 -15.62
C THR A 241 6.34 -1.87 -15.76
N GLY A 242 7.41 -2.52 -16.24
CA GLY A 242 8.76 -1.97 -16.31
C GLY A 242 9.28 -1.81 -17.73
N GLY A 243 8.99 -2.74 -18.64
CA GLY A 243 9.25 -2.53 -20.07
C GLY A 243 10.63 -2.84 -20.61
N PHE A 244 11.58 -3.27 -19.78
CA PHE A 244 12.85 -3.77 -20.34
C PHE A 244 12.62 -5.05 -21.13
N VAL A 245 13.28 -5.10 -22.28
CA VAL A 245 13.27 -6.23 -23.20
C VAL A 245 14.69 -6.73 -23.41
N VAL A 246 14.78 -7.97 -23.88
CA VAL A 246 16.06 -8.60 -24.27
C VAL A 246 16.30 -8.57 -25.79
N THR A 247 15.31 -8.09 -26.56
CA THR A 247 15.35 -7.94 -28.03
C THR A 247 15.49 -6.47 -28.43
N ASP A 248 16.18 -6.21 -29.55
CA ASP A 248 16.48 -4.84 -30.01
C ASP A 248 15.22 -4.04 -30.42
N THR A 249 14.14 -4.73 -30.79
CA THR A 249 12.91 -4.11 -31.30
C THR A 249 11.69 -4.42 -30.43
N SER A 250 11.90 -4.74 -29.15
CA SER A 250 10.84 -5.08 -28.21
C SER A 250 9.91 -6.17 -28.79
N PHE A 251 8.60 -5.95 -28.80
CA PHE A 251 7.60 -6.91 -29.29
C PHE A 251 7.33 -6.83 -30.79
N GLU A 252 8.02 -5.93 -31.51
CA GLU A 252 8.00 -5.89 -32.98
C GLU A 252 8.61 -7.18 -33.56
N ALA A 253 9.60 -7.78 -32.91
CA ALA A 253 10.29 -9.00 -33.35
C ALA A 253 9.43 -10.28 -33.28
N TYR A 254 8.35 -10.29 -32.50
CA TYR A 254 7.54 -11.50 -32.28
C TYR A 254 6.30 -11.56 -33.17
N ASP A 255 5.77 -12.77 -33.33
CA ASP A 255 4.51 -13.03 -34.01
C ASP A 255 3.30 -12.44 -33.25
N ASP A 256 2.20 -12.29 -33.98
CA ASP A 256 0.96 -11.69 -33.47
C ASP A 256 0.40 -12.42 -32.24
N LEU A 257 0.60 -13.74 -32.13
CA LEU A 257 0.13 -14.50 -30.97
C LEU A 257 0.84 -14.08 -29.68
N VAL A 258 2.16 -13.82 -29.76
CA VAL A 258 2.96 -13.33 -28.63
C VAL A 258 2.56 -11.89 -28.27
N ARG A 259 2.32 -11.05 -29.28
CA ARG A 259 1.86 -9.67 -29.07
C ARG A 259 0.50 -9.63 -28.36
N VAL A 260 -0.43 -10.50 -28.77
CA VAL A 260 -1.74 -10.64 -28.12
C VAL A 260 -1.60 -11.18 -26.70
N ALA A 261 -0.71 -12.16 -26.46
CA ALA A 261 -0.45 -12.71 -25.14
C ALA A 261 0.15 -11.68 -24.15
N ALA A 262 0.85 -10.65 -24.65
CA ALA A 262 1.39 -9.58 -23.81
C ALA A 262 0.31 -8.63 -23.28
N LEU A 263 -0.80 -8.42 -24.00
CA LEU A 263 -1.89 -7.52 -23.59
C LEU A 263 -2.45 -7.86 -22.19
N PRO A 264 -2.86 -9.11 -21.88
CA PRO A 264 -3.34 -9.44 -20.55
C PRO A 264 -2.24 -9.34 -19.49
N VAL A 265 -0.98 -9.65 -19.80
CA VAL A 265 0.13 -9.51 -18.84
C VAL A 265 0.33 -8.05 -18.43
N MET A 266 0.35 -7.14 -19.40
CA MET A 266 0.43 -5.69 -19.16
C MET A 266 -0.78 -5.17 -18.38
N PHE A 267 -1.98 -5.62 -18.74
CA PHE A 267 -3.20 -5.21 -18.04
C PHE A 267 -3.22 -5.68 -16.58
N VAL A 268 -2.82 -6.93 -16.33
CA VAL A 268 -2.74 -7.48 -14.97
C VAL A 268 -1.72 -6.70 -14.13
N GLY A 269 -0.56 -6.32 -14.68
CA GLY A 269 0.40 -5.47 -13.95
C GLY A 269 -0.17 -4.12 -13.49
N ALA A 270 -1.19 -3.61 -14.20
CA ALA A 270 -1.82 -2.33 -13.91
C ALA A 270 -3.03 -2.38 -12.97
N ILE A 271 -3.51 -3.57 -12.58
CA ILE A 271 -4.58 -3.71 -11.57
C ILE A 271 -3.99 -3.86 -10.16
N PRO A 272 -4.75 -3.58 -9.09
CA PRO A 272 -4.22 -3.64 -7.73
C PRO A 272 -3.78 -5.06 -7.32
N PHE A 273 -2.64 -5.19 -6.62
CA PHE A 273 -2.13 -6.48 -6.15
C PHE A 273 -3.11 -7.29 -5.30
N PRO A 274 -3.95 -6.70 -4.41
CA PRO A 274 -4.95 -7.47 -3.68
C PRO A 274 -5.97 -8.17 -4.58
N ALA A 275 -6.20 -7.66 -5.80
CA ALA A 275 -7.06 -8.33 -6.78
C ALA A 275 -6.52 -9.72 -7.14
N TYR A 276 -5.20 -9.90 -7.19
CA TYR A 276 -4.59 -11.20 -7.51
C TYR A 276 -4.90 -12.23 -6.42
N TYR A 277 -4.86 -11.79 -5.15
CA TYR A 277 -5.21 -12.64 -4.02
C TYR A 277 -6.70 -13.00 -4.00
N LEU A 278 -7.58 -12.06 -4.36
CA LEU A 278 -9.03 -12.33 -4.48
C LEU A 278 -9.33 -13.32 -5.60
N VAL A 279 -8.64 -13.21 -6.74
CA VAL A 279 -8.70 -14.22 -7.81
C VAL A 279 -8.24 -15.59 -7.30
N TYR A 280 -7.15 -15.65 -6.52
CA TYR A 280 -6.69 -16.89 -5.90
C TYR A 280 -7.73 -17.49 -4.93
N LYS A 281 -8.51 -16.65 -4.25
CA LYS A 281 -9.64 -17.05 -3.40
C LYS A 281 -10.95 -17.30 -4.17
N ALA A 282 -10.93 -17.22 -5.50
CA ALA A 282 -12.09 -17.34 -6.38
C ALA A 282 -13.22 -16.31 -6.12
N ASP A 283 -12.90 -15.18 -5.47
CA ASP A 283 -13.84 -14.06 -5.31
C ASP A 283 -13.76 -13.11 -6.51
N PHE A 284 -14.25 -13.59 -7.65
CA PHE A 284 -14.25 -12.82 -8.89
C PHE A 284 -15.22 -11.63 -8.83
N SER A 285 -16.28 -11.72 -8.02
CA SER A 285 -17.27 -10.66 -7.87
C SER A 285 -16.63 -9.38 -7.33
N ALA A 286 -15.78 -9.50 -6.31
CA ALA A 286 -15.04 -8.36 -5.76
C ALA A 286 -14.11 -7.70 -6.78
N VAL A 287 -13.52 -8.49 -7.69
CA VAL A 287 -12.61 -7.99 -8.74
C VAL A 287 -13.38 -7.27 -9.85
N TYR A 288 -14.49 -7.84 -10.34
CA TYR A 288 -15.27 -7.22 -11.42
C TYR A 288 -16.11 -6.02 -10.97
N SER A 289 -16.52 -5.98 -9.70
CA SER A 289 -17.25 -4.84 -9.13
C SER A 289 -16.35 -3.64 -8.82
N ASP A 290 -15.03 -3.87 -8.75
CA ASP A 290 -14.06 -2.84 -8.40
C ASP A 290 -14.08 -1.65 -9.37
N ILE A 291 -14.16 -0.45 -8.79
CA ILE A 291 -14.27 0.78 -9.56
C ILE A 291 -13.01 1.07 -10.38
N GLN A 292 -11.81 0.82 -9.86
CA GLN A 292 -10.57 1.12 -10.57
C GLN A 292 -10.40 0.17 -11.76
N ILE A 293 -10.64 -1.12 -11.56
CA ILE A 293 -10.51 -2.13 -12.63
C ILE A 293 -11.51 -1.84 -13.76
N ARG A 294 -12.76 -1.49 -13.42
CA ARG A 294 -13.79 -1.14 -14.41
C ARG A 294 -13.41 0.11 -15.22
N TRP A 295 -12.99 1.18 -14.57
CA TRP A 295 -12.59 2.40 -15.26
C TRP A 295 -11.30 2.24 -16.06
N LEU A 296 -10.34 1.44 -15.57
CA LEU A 296 -9.15 1.07 -16.33
C LEU A 296 -9.52 0.30 -17.60
N PHE A 297 -10.44 -0.67 -17.51
CA PHE A 297 -10.95 -1.39 -18.68
C PHE A 297 -11.66 -0.47 -19.68
N VAL A 298 -12.51 0.44 -19.19
CA VAL A 298 -13.17 1.46 -20.03
C VAL A 298 -12.14 2.36 -20.73
N ALA A 299 -11.11 2.80 -20.00
CA ALA A 299 -10.04 3.62 -20.57
C ALA A 299 -9.23 2.85 -21.63
N VAL A 300 -8.91 1.58 -21.39
CA VAL A 300 -8.26 0.68 -22.36
C VAL A 300 -9.07 0.58 -23.64
N VAL A 301 -10.36 0.25 -23.55
CA VAL A 301 -11.22 0.10 -24.73
C VAL A 301 -11.40 1.43 -25.45
N GLY A 302 -11.79 2.49 -24.73
CA GLY A 302 -12.06 3.80 -25.31
C GLY A 302 -10.82 4.42 -25.96
N GLY A 303 -9.67 4.34 -25.29
CA GLY A 303 -8.41 4.85 -25.80
C GLY A 303 -7.85 4.04 -26.97
N THR A 304 -7.98 2.71 -26.94
CA THR A 304 -7.67 1.86 -28.09
C THR A 304 -8.51 2.24 -29.30
N LEU A 305 -9.82 2.43 -29.13
CA LEU A 305 -10.71 2.86 -30.22
C LEU A 305 -10.34 4.25 -30.75
N ALA A 306 -9.97 5.19 -29.88
CA ALA A 306 -9.53 6.52 -30.29
C ALA A 306 -8.24 6.49 -31.12
N VAL A 307 -7.23 5.71 -30.68
CA VAL A 307 -5.99 5.51 -31.43
C VAL A 307 -6.25 4.78 -32.73
N LEU A 308 -7.02 3.69 -32.71
CA LEU A 308 -7.40 2.91 -33.88
C LEU A 308 -8.09 3.78 -34.93
N GLY A 309 -9.13 4.54 -34.53
CA GLY A 309 -9.86 5.43 -35.44
C GLY A 309 -8.94 6.45 -36.10
N ASN A 310 -8.02 7.03 -35.33
CA ASN A 310 -7.08 8.02 -35.87
C ASN A 310 -6.00 7.42 -36.79
N LEU A 311 -5.50 6.21 -36.48
CA LEU A 311 -4.54 5.52 -37.36
C LEU A 311 -5.19 5.03 -38.66
N TYR A 312 -6.45 4.58 -38.57
CA TYR A 312 -7.22 4.10 -39.71
C TYR A 312 -7.53 5.24 -40.70
N THR A 313 -7.94 6.41 -40.20
CA THR A 313 -8.22 7.59 -41.06
C THR A 313 -6.99 8.10 -41.79
N HIS A 314 -5.79 7.93 -41.21
CA HIS A 314 -4.52 8.30 -41.83
C HIS A 314 -3.89 7.16 -42.65
N THR A 315 -4.54 6.01 -42.77
CA THR A 315 -4.09 4.85 -43.55
C THR A 315 -2.63 4.44 -43.24
N ILE A 316 -2.26 4.47 -41.96
CA ILE A 316 -0.87 4.20 -41.53
C ILE A 316 -0.45 2.76 -41.81
N TYR A 317 -1.38 1.81 -41.67
CA TYR A 317 -1.15 0.39 -41.91
C TYR A 317 -2.08 -0.16 -42.99
N PRO A 318 -1.65 -1.19 -43.75
CA PRO A 318 -2.40 -1.72 -44.88
C PRO A 318 -3.65 -2.50 -44.47
N SER A 319 -3.65 -3.15 -43.29
CA SER A 319 -4.78 -3.96 -42.83
C SER A 319 -5.44 -3.39 -41.56
N ALA A 320 -6.77 -3.54 -41.48
CA ALA A 320 -7.53 -3.10 -40.30
C ALA A 320 -7.15 -3.90 -39.04
N PHE A 321 -6.83 -5.19 -39.19
CA PHE A 321 -6.39 -6.04 -38.09
C PHE A 321 -5.04 -5.59 -37.53
N GLU A 322 -4.05 -5.34 -38.39
CA GLU A 322 -2.73 -4.83 -37.99
C GLU A 322 -2.86 -3.46 -37.32
N THR A 323 -3.69 -2.57 -37.86
CA THR A 323 -3.98 -1.26 -37.24
C THR A 323 -4.56 -1.44 -35.83
N ALA A 324 -5.54 -2.35 -35.67
CA ALA A 324 -6.17 -2.62 -34.39
C ALA A 324 -5.20 -3.22 -33.37
N LEU A 325 -4.35 -4.15 -33.80
CA LEU A 325 -3.33 -4.77 -32.94
C LEU A 325 -2.31 -3.74 -32.47
N HIS A 326 -1.76 -2.91 -33.36
CA HIS A 326 -0.83 -1.85 -32.96
C HIS A 326 -1.48 -0.80 -32.06
N ALA A 327 -2.72 -0.39 -32.36
CA ALA A 327 -3.46 0.56 -31.52
C ALA A 327 -3.69 0.01 -30.10
N ALA A 328 -4.19 -1.23 -29.99
CA ALA A 328 -4.45 -1.88 -28.72
C ALA A 328 -3.15 -2.08 -27.92
N PHE A 329 -2.11 -2.60 -28.58
CA PHE A 329 -0.84 -2.87 -27.92
C PHE A 329 -0.20 -1.62 -27.35
N GLN A 330 -0.10 -0.56 -28.14
CA GLN A 330 0.55 0.67 -27.69
C GLN A 330 -0.30 1.42 -26.65
N PHE A 331 -1.63 1.41 -26.78
CA PHE A 331 -2.49 2.04 -25.78
C PHE A 331 -2.44 1.28 -24.44
N VAL A 332 -2.56 -0.05 -24.45
CA VAL A 332 -2.44 -0.88 -23.24
C VAL A 332 -1.06 -0.70 -22.62
N SER A 333 0.01 -0.71 -23.41
CA SER A 333 1.37 -0.45 -22.94
C SER A 333 1.52 0.93 -22.28
N ALA A 334 0.92 1.97 -22.88
CA ALA A 334 0.96 3.33 -22.35
C ALA A 334 0.18 3.48 -21.03
N ILE A 335 -1.07 3.02 -20.96
CA ILE A 335 -1.90 3.17 -19.76
C ILE A 335 -1.48 2.25 -18.61
N SER A 336 -0.96 1.06 -18.93
CA SER A 336 -0.42 0.14 -17.91
C SER A 336 0.95 0.57 -17.37
N CYS A 337 1.57 1.58 -17.97
CA CYS A 337 2.96 1.95 -17.73
C CYS A 337 3.97 0.83 -18.07
N THR A 338 3.62 -0.12 -18.94
CA THR A 338 4.54 -1.24 -19.23
C THR A 338 5.65 -0.87 -20.21
N GLY A 339 5.41 -0.06 -21.23
CA GLY A 339 6.48 0.38 -22.14
C GLY A 339 6.90 -0.57 -23.25
N PHE A 340 6.31 -1.76 -23.36
CA PHE A 340 6.53 -2.60 -24.54
C PHE A 340 5.99 -1.92 -25.79
N TYR A 341 6.68 -2.11 -26.92
CA TYR A 341 6.25 -1.53 -28.17
C TYR A 341 6.30 -2.56 -29.31
N THR A 342 5.41 -2.36 -30.27
CA THR A 342 5.40 -3.04 -31.58
C THR A 342 5.83 -2.11 -32.71
N VAL A 343 6.13 -0.84 -32.38
CA VAL A 343 6.52 0.22 -33.31
C VAL A 343 7.59 1.07 -32.64
N SER A 344 8.81 1.01 -33.13
CA SER A 344 9.98 1.72 -32.56
C SER A 344 9.98 3.25 -32.73
N SER A 345 9.08 3.80 -33.55
CA SER A 345 9.11 5.20 -34.00
C SER A 345 7.75 5.90 -33.91
N ILE A 346 7.04 5.69 -32.80
CA ILE A 346 5.71 6.28 -32.51
C ILE A 346 5.70 7.80 -32.75
N GLY A 347 6.70 8.53 -32.22
CA GLY A 347 6.76 9.99 -32.35
C GLY A 347 7.01 10.53 -33.76
N ARG A 348 7.42 9.67 -34.71
CA ARG A 348 7.67 10.04 -36.12
C ARG A 348 6.60 9.52 -37.07
N ASN A 349 6.09 8.30 -36.83
CA ASN A 349 5.22 7.61 -37.77
C ASN A 349 3.74 7.76 -37.44
N TRP A 350 3.38 8.13 -36.21
CA TRP A 350 1.98 8.24 -35.81
C TRP A 350 1.49 9.69 -35.87
N PRO A 351 0.21 9.93 -36.21
CA PRO A 351 -0.35 11.27 -36.20
C PRO A 351 -0.33 11.86 -34.79
N GLY A 352 -0.18 13.19 -34.68
CA GLY A 352 -0.01 13.88 -33.39
C GLY A 352 -1.13 13.61 -32.38
N ILE A 353 -2.37 13.41 -32.83
CA ILE A 353 -3.50 13.05 -31.94
C ILE A 353 -3.26 11.69 -31.27
N SER A 354 -2.77 10.67 -31.99
CA SER A 354 -2.46 9.37 -31.38
C SER A 354 -1.34 9.49 -30.36
N VAL A 355 -0.29 10.26 -30.68
CA VAL A 355 0.83 10.54 -29.76
C VAL A 355 0.33 11.24 -28.49
N LEU A 356 -0.58 12.21 -28.64
CA LEU A 356 -1.20 12.91 -27.51
C LEU A 356 -2.05 11.97 -26.64
N VAL A 357 -2.88 11.13 -27.25
CA VAL A 357 -3.72 10.16 -26.53
C VAL A 357 -2.85 9.19 -25.73
N LEU A 358 -1.75 8.69 -26.31
CA LEU A 358 -0.78 7.87 -25.58
C LEU A 358 -0.10 8.67 -24.46
N THR A 359 0.26 9.93 -24.69
CA THR A 359 0.86 10.80 -23.67
C THR A 359 -0.06 10.99 -22.46
N LEU A 360 -1.36 11.19 -22.70
CA LEU A 360 -2.37 11.29 -21.64
C LEU A 360 -2.57 9.95 -20.92
N ALA A 361 -2.54 8.83 -21.65
CA ALA A 361 -2.62 7.49 -21.06
C ALA A 361 -1.45 7.21 -20.10
N MET A 362 -0.22 7.57 -20.49
CA MET A 362 0.97 7.46 -19.63
C MET A 362 0.88 8.35 -18.38
N GLY A 363 0.24 9.52 -18.50
CA GLY A 363 0.00 10.41 -17.36
C GLY A 363 -1.05 9.87 -16.39
N LEU A 364 -2.12 9.25 -16.90
CA LEU A 364 -3.17 8.64 -16.07
C LEU A 364 -2.64 7.40 -15.33
N GLY A 365 -1.98 6.49 -16.05
CA GLY A 365 -1.42 5.27 -15.51
C GLY A 365 -2.46 4.25 -15.03
N GLY A 366 -2.01 3.31 -14.19
CA GLY A 366 -2.81 2.19 -13.69
C GLY A 366 -3.59 2.48 -12.40
N ALA A 367 -4.05 1.41 -11.75
CA ALA A 367 -4.76 1.49 -10.48
C ALA A 367 -3.80 1.80 -9.30
N SER A 368 -4.34 2.34 -8.21
CA SER A 368 -3.60 2.48 -6.95
C SER A 368 -3.39 1.11 -6.30
N GLY A 369 -2.20 0.91 -5.73
CA GLY A 369 -1.73 -0.38 -5.23
C GLY A 369 -1.44 -1.41 -6.33
N SER A 370 -1.09 -0.95 -7.54
CA SER A 370 -0.52 -1.76 -8.63
C SER A 370 0.96 -1.41 -8.84
N SER A 371 1.67 -2.14 -9.71
CA SER A 371 3.06 -1.78 -10.07
C SER A 371 3.14 -0.59 -11.02
N ALA A 372 2.06 -0.22 -11.70
CA ALA A 372 2.04 0.91 -12.63
C ALA A 372 2.38 2.22 -11.90
N SER A 373 2.70 3.29 -12.63
CA SER A 373 2.92 4.63 -12.07
C SER A 373 1.83 5.58 -12.58
N GLY A 374 2.12 6.87 -12.68
CA GLY A 374 1.19 7.91 -13.13
C GLY A 374 0.33 8.50 -12.00
N VAL A 375 -0.65 9.32 -12.39
CA VAL A 375 -1.57 10.00 -11.46
C VAL A 375 -2.45 9.00 -10.69
N LYS A 376 -2.72 7.84 -11.28
CA LYS A 376 -3.63 6.78 -10.83
C LYS A 376 -5.09 7.02 -11.21
N VAL A 377 -5.73 5.95 -11.68
CA VAL A 377 -7.14 5.95 -12.10
C VAL A 377 -8.07 6.44 -10.98
N ILE A 378 -7.87 6.01 -9.74
CA ILE A 378 -8.72 6.45 -8.61
C ILE A 378 -8.68 7.96 -8.38
N ARG A 379 -7.51 8.60 -8.52
CA ARG A 379 -7.37 10.04 -8.31
C ARG A 379 -8.06 10.82 -9.43
N ALA A 380 -7.95 10.35 -10.67
CA ALA A 380 -8.69 10.93 -11.78
C ALA A 380 -10.21 10.81 -11.59
N ILE A 381 -10.71 9.68 -11.06
CA ILE A 381 -12.12 9.50 -10.73
C ILE A 381 -12.54 10.48 -9.62
N SER A 382 -11.75 10.63 -8.55
CA SER A 382 -12.05 11.55 -7.45
C SER A 382 -12.09 13.01 -7.93
N VAL A 383 -11.11 13.43 -8.74
CA VAL A 383 -11.06 14.79 -9.30
C VAL A 383 -12.25 15.05 -10.23
N THR A 384 -12.58 14.12 -11.12
CA THR A 384 -13.70 14.30 -12.06
C THR A 384 -15.06 14.33 -11.37
N ARG A 385 -15.25 13.53 -10.32
CA ARG A 385 -16.47 13.57 -9.49
C ARG A 385 -16.57 14.87 -8.71
N GLY A 386 -15.54 15.27 -7.98
CA GLY A 386 -15.57 16.52 -7.23
C GLY A 386 -15.73 17.75 -8.13
N LEU A 387 -15.14 17.75 -9.32
CA LEU A 387 -15.38 18.79 -10.33
C LEU A 387 -16.83 18.80 -10.81
N ARG A 388 -17.43 17.63 -11.08
CA ARG A 388 -18.84 17.53 -11.47
C ARG A 388 -19.75 18.08 -10.38
N ASP A 389 -19.48 17.73 -9.13
CA ASP A 389 -20.27 18.17 -7.98
C ASP A 389 -20.15 19.69 -7.82
N ARG A 390 -18.94 20.25 -7.94
CA ARG A 390 -18.71 21.71 -7.89
C ARG A 390 -19.30 22.49 -9.06
N ILE A 391 -19.41 21.89 -10.25
CA ILE A 391 -20.10 22.52 -11.39
C ILE A 391 -21.62 22.48 -11.19
N ARG A 392 -22.14 21.39 -10.62
CA ARG A 392 -23.56 21.23 -10.35
C ARG A 392 -24.03 22.18 -9.26
N ASP A 393 -23.19 22.39 -8.25
CA ASP A 393 -23.42 23.34 -7.16
C ASP A 393 -22.17 24.22 -6.90
N PRO A 394 -22.07 25.37 -7.58
CA PRO A 394 -20.91 26.27 -7.46
C PRO A 394 -20.82 27.03 -6.14
N PHE A 395 -21.97 27.22 -5.47
CA PHE A 395 -22.11 27.96 -4.22
C PHE A 395 -22.92 27.12 -3.23
N PRO A 396 -22.34 26.02 -2.71
CA PRO A 396 -23.01 25.28 -1.65
C PRO A 396 -23.18 26.22 -0.46
N ASP A 397 -24.42 26.40 -0.01
CA ASP A 397 -24.72 27.17 1.18
C ASP A 397 -24.05 26.49 2.39
N GLU A 398 -23.05 27.13 3.00
CA GLU A 398 -22.34 26.57 4.17
C GLU A 398 -23.30 26.29 5.34
N GLU A 399 -24.35 27.11 5.51
CA GLU A 399 -25.41 26.91 6.53
C GLU A 399 -26.38 25.77 6.17
N LEU A 400 -26.66 25.54 4.88
CA LEU A 400 -27.54 24.46 4.43
C LEU A 400 -26.80 23.11 4.37
N ALA A 401 -25.48 23.10 4.19
CA ALA A 401 -24.60 21.93 4.29
C ALA A 401 -24.44 21.39 5.73
N HIS A 402 -24.96 22.12 6.74
CA HIS A 402 -25.09 21.65 8.12
C HIS A 402 -26.50 21.14 8.45
N SER A 403 -27.51 21.46 7.64
CA SER A 403 -28.92 21.13 7.90
C SER A 403 -29.57 20.20 6.87
N ILE A 404 -28.92 19.94 5.74
CA ILE A 404 -29.36 18.94 4.77
C ILE A 404 -28.61 17.63 5.03
N ASP A 405 -29.42 16.62 5.29
CA ASP A 405 -29.21 15.18 5.14
C ASP A 405 -28.61 14.79 3.77
N GLU A 406 -27.44 15.33 3.45
CA GLU A 406 -26.60 14.79 2.39
C GLU A 406 -25.73 13.72 3.02
N SER A 407 -26.07 12.47 2.71
CA SER A 407 -25.36 11.24 3.05
C SER A 407 -23.87 11.47 3.35
N ALA A 408 -23.32 10.73 4.32
CA ALA A 408 -21.89 10.65 4.62
C ALA A 408 -20.96 10.59 3.37
N SER A 409 -21.46 10.31 2.17
CA SER A 409 -20.72 10.46 0.91
C SER A 409 -20.35 11.89 0.50
N GLY A 410 -21.08 12.95 0.87
CA GLY A 410 -20.81 14.33 0.43
C GLY A 410 -19.55 14.96 1.05
N ARG A 411 -19.46 14.94 2.38
CA ARG A 411 -18.27 15.42 3.13
C ARG A 411 -17.02 14.58 2.85
N HIS A 412 -17.16 13.24 2.78
CA HIS A 412 -16.05 12.34 2.44
C HIS A 412 -15.62 12.44 0.96
N SER A 413 -16.53 12.77 0.03
CA SER A 413 -16.19 13.05 -1.38
C SER A 413 -15.38 14.35 -1.51
N SER A 414 -15.76 15.40 -0.75
CA SER A 414 -15.06 16.70 -0.76
C SER A 414 -13.61 16.61 -0.23
N ALA A 415 -13.37 15.89 0.87
CA ALA A 415 -12.03 15.71 1.43
C ALA A 415 -11.09 14.91 0.50
N ASN A 416 -11.60 13.84 -0.11
CA ASN A 416 -10.82 13.03 -1.06
C ASN A 416 -10.57 13.77 -2.38
N TYR A 417 -11.52 14.57 -2.86
CA TYR A 417 -11.32 15.47 -3.99
C TYR A 417 -10.16 16.44 -3.74
N HIS A 418 -10.11 17.08 -2.57
CA HIS A 418 -9.06 18.05 -2.25
C HIS A 418 -7.67 17.40 -2.22
N LYS A 419 -7.52 16.28 -1.48
CA LYS A 419 -6.27 15.51 -1.41
C LYS A 419 -5.81 15.03 -2.80
N ALA A 420 -6.72 14.44 -3.58
CA ALA A 420 -6.42 13.95 -4.93
C ALA A 420 -6.01 15.10 -5.87
N SER A 421 -6.68 16.25 -5.79
CA SER A 421 -6.38 17.43 -6.62
C SER A 421 -4.99 17.98 -6.36
N ILE A 422 -4.55 18.03 -5.10
CA ILE A 422 -3.17 18.45 -4.75
C ILE A 422 -2.15 17.53 -5.39
N VAL A 423 -2.31 16.21 -5.28
CA VAL A 423 -1.38 15.24 -5.87
C VAL A 423 -1.35 15.34 -7.39
N VAL A 424 -2.51 15.45 -8.04
CA VAL A 424 -2.62 15.64 -9.50
C VAL A 424 -1.92 16.94 -9.93
N PHE A 425 -2.15 18.03 -9.20
CA PHE A 425 -1.51 19.32 -9.47
C PHE A 425 0.01 19.22 -9.34
N LEU A 426 0.52 18.64 -8.24
CA LEU A 426 1.95 18.44 -8.02
C LEU A 426 2.58 17.59 -9.13
N TRP A 427 1.90 16.52 -9.56
CA TRP A 427 2.36 15.68 -10.67
C TRP A 427 2.47 16.49 -11.97
N VAL A 428 1.46 17.30 -12.30
CA VAL A 428 1.48 18.16 -13.50
C VAL A 428 2.60 19.21 -13.41
N VAL A 429 2.84 19.81 -12.25
CA VAL A 429 3.93 20.78 -12.05
C VAL A 429 5.29 20.15 -12.32
N VAL A 430 5.58 18.98 -11.75
CA VAL A 430 6.86 18.26 -11.99
C VAL A 430 7.00 17.85 -13.45
N TYR A 431 5.88 17.45 -14.10
CA TYR A 431 5.85 17.13 -15.52
C TYR A 431 6.22 18.34 -16.38
N LEU A 432 5.57 19.48 -16.14
CA LEU A 432 5.84 20.72 -16.88
C LEU A 432 7.26 21.24 -16.63
N LEU A 433 7.80 21.06 -15.43
CA LEU A 433 9.20 21.40 -15.14
C LEU A 433 10.16 20.53 -15.96
N GLY A 434 9.92 19.21 -16.03
CA GLY A 434 10.70 18.30 -16.88
C GLY A 434 10.63 18.67 -18.36
N VAL A 435 9.43 19.03 -18.85
CA VAL A 435 9.22 19.53 -20.22
C VAL A 435 10.03 20.81 -20.45
N LEU A 436 9.95 21.78 -19.54
CA LEU A 436 10.67 23.05 -19.65
C LEU A 436 12.19 22.82 -19.72
N VAL A 437 12.74 21.96 -18.87
CA VAL A 437 14.17 21.62 -18.87
C VAL A 437 14.57 21.00 -20.20
N LEU A 438 13.80 20.05 -20.73
CA LEU A 438 14.11 19.41 -22.01
C LEU A 438 14.00 20.38 -23.19
N LEU A 439 12.98 21.25 -23.20
CA LEU A 439 12.85 22.30 -24.23
C LEU A 439 14.02 23.29 -24.21
N ALA A 440 14.61 23.54 -23.05
CA ALA A 440 15.75 24.46 -22.91
C ALA A 440 17.09 23.86 -23.39
N VAL A 441 17.24 22.53 -23.36
CA VAL A 441 18.53 21.87 -23.67
C VAL A 441 18.55 21.09 -24.98
N LEU A 442 17.39 20.82 -25.57
CA LEU A 442 17.27 20.11 -26.84
C LEU A 442 17.09 21.09 -28.01
N PRO A 443 17.56 20.74 -29.23
CA PRO A 443 17.32 21.55 -30.42
C PRO A 443 15.85 21.44 -30.87
N ILE A 444 15.01 22.33 -30.35
CA ILE A 444 13.59 22.41 -30.68
C ILE A 444 13.38 23.29 -31.92
N GLY A 445 12.48 22.85 -32.81
CA GLY A 445 12.17 23.61 -34.00
C GLY A 445 11.55 22.75 -35.09
N SER A 446 11.47 23.33 -36.28
CA SER A 446 10.88 22.74 -37.49
C SER A 446 11.92 22.50 -38.60
N SER A 447 13.21 22.65 -38.29
CA SER A 447 14.29 22.25 -39.21
C SER A 447 14.38 20.71 -39.28
N PRO A 448 14.99 20.14 -40.35
CA PRO A 448 15.07 18.70 -40.56
C PRO A 448 15.70 17.91 -39.39
N ASP A 449 16.60 18.56 -38.64
CA ASP A 449 17.31 17.98 -37.49
C ASP A 449 16.68 18.37 -36.14
N ALA A 450 15.63 19.20 -36.14
CA ALA A 450 14.98 19.66 -34.93
C ALA A 450 13.94 18.66 -34.41
N ILE A 451 13.80 18.66 -33.09
CA ILE A 451 12.90 17.75 -32.39
C ILE A 451 11.52 18.42 -32.25
N PRO A 452 10.43 17.78 -32.71
CA PRO A 452 9.07 18.27 -32.49
C PRO A 452 8.73 18.33 -31.00
N VAL A 453 8.01 19.38 -30.59
CA VAL A 453 7.56 19.57 -29.18
C VAL A 453 6.76 18.37 -28.67
N GLN A 454 5.93 17.76 -29.51
CA GLN A 454 5.15 16.56 -29.16
C GLN A 454 6.04 15.39 -28.67
N ASN A 455 7.25 15.24 -29.22
CA ASN A 455 8.16 14.17 -28.84
C ASN A 455 8.78 14.46 -27.46
N VAL A 456 9.01 15.73 -27.13
CA VAL A 456 9.44 16.14 -25.78
C VAL A 456 8.35 15.86 -24.76
N LEU A 457 7.12 16.29 -25.03
CA LEU A 457 5.96 16.03 -24.17
C LEU A 457 5.79 14.53 -23.91
N PHE A 458 5.89 13.71 -24.96
CA PHE A 458 5.81 12.26 -24.88
C PHE A 458 6.96 11.66 -24.05
N THR A 459 8.19 12.14 -24.24
CA THR A 459 9.38 11.62 -23.56
C THR A 459 9.35 11.91 -22.06
N VAL A 460 8.94 13.12 -21.66
CA VAL A 460 8.83 13.45 -20.23
C VAL A 460 7.68 12.69 -19.58
N ALA A 461 6.56 12.52 -20.29
CA ALA A 461 5.43 11.72 -19.80
C ALA A 461 5.82 10.25 -19.64
N SER A 462 6.59 9.71 -20.57
CA SER A 462 7.14 8.36 -20.48
C SER A 462 8.10 8.18 -19.30
N ALA A 463 8.98 9.16 -19.05
CA ALA A 463 9.89 9.11 -17.91
C ALA A 463 9.16 9.27 -16.56
N GLN A 464 8.31 10.29 -16.41
CA GLN A 464 7.61 10.55 -15.14
C GLN A 464 6.45 9.57 -14.89
N GLY A 465 5.79 9.09 -15.93
CA GLY A 465 4.80 8.02 -15.83
C GLY A 465 5.43 6.63 -15.67
N ASN A 466 6.78 6.55 -15.61
CA ASN A 466 7.56 5.30 -15.58
C ASN A 466 7.04 4.28 -16.59
N VAL A 467 6.96 4.67 -17.86
CA VAL A 467 6.38 3.84 -18.92
C VAL A 467 7.47 3.19 -19.76
N GLY A 468 8.34 3.99 -20.39
CA GLY A 468 9.44 3.46 -21.21
C GLY A 468 9.21 3.46 -22.70
N LEU A 469 8.02 3.86 -23.15
CA LEU A 469 7.80 4.15 -24.56
C LEU A 469 8.70 5.30 -25.01
N THR A 470 9.33 5.14 -26.17
CA THR A 470 10.20 6.16 -26.73
C THR A 470 9.58 6.82 -27.96
N SER A 471 9.69 8.15 -28.04
CA SER A 471 9.40 8.91 -29.25
C SER A 471 10.54 8.83 -30.28
N GLY A 472 11.68 8.23 -29.88
CA GLY A 472 12.93 8.18 -30.64
C GLY A 472 13.96 9.24 -30.23
N ILE A 473 13.67 10.10 -29.24
CA ILE A 473 14.63 11.09 -28.72
C ILE A 473 15.67 10.43 -27.80
N VAL A 474 15.20 9.61 -26.86
CA VAL A 474 16.03 8.92 -25.88
C VAL A 474 16.58 7.66 -26.54
N THR A 475 17.72 7.79 -27.22
CA THR A 475 18.49 6.65 -27.72
C THR A 475 19.98 6.88 -27.46
N PRO A 476 20.80 5.83 -27.47
CA PRO A 476 22.25 5.96 -27.29
C PRO A 476 22.96 6.44 -28.57
N SER A 477 22.26 6.39 -29.70
CA SER A 477 22.75 6.68 -31.04
C SER A 477 22.57 8.13 -31.47
N THR A 478 21.61 8.86 -30.89
CA THR A 478 21.51 10.31 -31.10
C THR A 478 22.65 11.03 -30.36
N PRO A 479 23.47 11.87 -31.04
CA PRO A 479 24.41 12.78 -30.38
C PRO A 479 23.76 13.78 -29.42
N THR A 480 22.43 13.78 -29.34
CA THR A 480 21.57 14.95 -29.13
C THR A 480 20.90 15.02 -27.76
N VAL A 481 21.12 14.07 -26.84
CA VAL A 481 20.62 14.19 -25.46
C VAL A 481 21.77 14.51 -24.51
N PRO A 482 21.94 15.79 -24.11
CA PRO A 482 22.96 16.21 -23.16
C PRO A 482 22.88 15.44 -21.84
N GLY A 483 23.98 15.43 -21.08
CA GLY A 483 23.99 14.85 -19.73
C GLY A 483 22.92 15.45 -18.82
N SER A 484 22.65 16.75 -18.95
CA SER A 484 21.59 17.45 -18.20
C SER A 484 20.19 16.90 -18.48
N ALA A 485 19.84 16.64 -19.73
CA ALA A 485 18.55 16.05 -20.10
C ALA A 485 18.41 14.62 -19.53
N LYS A 486 19.48 13.83 -19.53
CA LYS A 486 19.48 12.50 -18.90
C LYS A 486 19.23 12.60 -17.40
N VAL A 487 19.93 13.49 -16.70
CA VAL A 487 19.73 13.72 -15.26
C VAL A 487 18.31 14.18 -14.97
N ALA A 488 17.77 15.12 -15.75
CA ALA A 488 16.39 15.58 -15.58
C ALA A 488 15.39 14.43 -15.71
N LEU A 489 15.50 13.62 -16.77
CA LEU A 489 14.67 12.43 -16.94
C LEU A 489 14.85 11.42 -15.80
N THR A 490 16.08 11.22 -15.30
CA THR A 490 16.35 10.38 -14.11
C THR A 490 15.59 10.87 -12.87
N LEU A 491 15.53 12.19 -12.66
CA LEU A 491 14.78 12.77 -11.54
C LEU A 491 13.26 12.68 -11.76
N ASN A 492 12.77 12.86 -12.99
CA ASN A 492 11.37 12.63 -13.34
C ASN A 492 10.95 11.18 -13.08
N MET A 493 11.79 10.19 -13.42
CA MET A 493 11.55 8.78 -13.14
C MET A 493 11.43 8.51 -11.62
N TRP A 494 12.29 9.13 -10.82
CA TRP A 494 12.22 9.00 -9.36
C TRP A 494 10.97 9.64 -8.76
N ALA A 495 10.64 10.87 -9.18
CA ALA A 495 9.46 11.58 -8.73
C ALA A 495 8.16 10.85 -9.13
N GLY A 496 8.14 10.31 -10.35
CA GLY A 496 7.06 9.48 -10.87
C GLY A 496 6.74 8.29 -10.00
N ARG A 497 7.78 7.47 -9.72
CA ARG A 497 7.64 6.21 -8.99
C ARG A 497 7.09 6.40 -7.58
N LEU A 498 7.41 7.54 -6.98
CA LEU A 498 7.01 7.91 -5.63
C LEU A 498 5.77 8.81 -5.62
N GLU A 499 5.10 9.06 -6.74
CA GLU A 499 3.89 9.90 -6.77
C GLU A 499 4.09 11.32 -6.18
N VAL A 500 5.33 11.85 -6.31
CA VAL A 500 5.79 13.19 -5.90
C VAL A 500 5.79 13.49 -4.40
N VAL A 501 4.77 13.09 -3.63
CA VAL A 501 4.60 13.46 -2.22
C VAL A 501 5.76 12.95 -1.33
N PRO A 502 6.10 11.64 -1.30
CA PRO A 502 7.27 11.14 -0.57
C PRO A 502 8.56 11.90 -0.86
N LEU A 503 8.75 12.34 -2.10
CA LEU A 503 9.94 13.11 -2.50
C LEU A 503 9.95 14.51 -1.88
N LEU A 504 8.81 15.21 -1.85
CA LEU A 504 8.69 16.52 -1.20
C LEU A 504 8.85 16.41 0.31
N VAL A 505 8.26 15.37 0.92
CA VAL A 505 8.43 15.07 2.35
C VAL A 505 9.90 14.80 2.67
N PHE A 506 10.60 14.02 1.83
CA PHE A 506 12.04 13.80 1.98
C PHE A 506 12.83 15.10 2.00
N PHE A 507 12.59 16.03 1.08
CA PHE A 507 13.28 17.32 1.09
C PHE A 507 12.89 18.19 2.29
N ARG A 508 11.62 18.16 2.72
CA ARG A 508 11.18 18.86 3.93
C ARG A 508 11.93 18.34 5.16
N VAL A 509 11.95 17.02 5.37
CA VAL A 509 12.63 16.38 6.51
C VAL A 509 14.14 16.64 6.44
N LEU A 510 14.75 16.57 5.26
CA LEU A 510 16.17 16.84 5.07
C LEU A 510 16.56 18.29 5.38
N LEU A 511 15.73 19.27 5.02
CA LEU A 511 16.03 20.70 5.17
C LEU A 511 15.59 21.24 6.55
N TRP A 512 14.34 21.03 6.93
CA TRP A 512 13.75 21.68 8.11
C TRP A 512 14.04 20.96 9.44
N ASP A 513 13.99 19.62 9.48
CA ASP A 513 14.34 18.89 10.71
C ASP A 513 15.86 18.87 10.97
N ALA A 514 16.67 19.18 9.94
CA ALA A 514 18.09 19.45 10.09
C ALA A 514 18.38 20.88 10.63
N GLU A 515 17.57 21.88 10.25
CA GLU A 515 17.74 23.29 10.63
C GLU A 515 17.12 23.67 11.99
N GLY A 516 16.16 22.88 12.51
CA GLY A 516 15.50 23.10 13.80
C GLY A 516 16.41 23.14 15.04
N ARG A 517 17.75 23.07 14.87
CA ARG A 517 18.73 23.14 15.96
C ARG A 517 19.84 24.19 15.80
N THR A 518 19.92 24.91 14.69
CA THR A 518 20.88 26.04 14.57
C THR A 518 20.26 27.39 14.91
N ALA A 519 18.92 27.50 14.94
CA ALA A 519 18.19 28.75 15.22
C ALA A 519 17.40 28.75 16.55
N GLY A 520 17.75 27.88 17.51
CA GLY A 520 17.14 27.83 18.86
C GLY A 520 17.93 28.62 19.90
N GLY A 521 18.39 29.82 19.54
CA GLY A 521 19.30 30.63 20.36
C GLY A 521 18.98 32.11 20.35
N ARG A 522 17.70 32.51 20.51
CA ARG A 522 17.26 33.77 21.17
C ARG A 522 15.76 34.07 20.92
N ARG A 523 15.10 34.42 22.04
CA ARG A 523 13.78 35.05 22.24
C ARG A 523 12.58 34.09 22.17
N GLY A 524 11.64 34.05 23.13
CA GLY A 524 11.33 35.01 24.20
C GLY A 524 10.56 34.37 25.37
N GLN A 525 10.54 35.13 26.47
CA GLN A 525 10.09 34.80 27.82
C GLN A 525 8.58 34.66 27.98
N GLY A 526 8.19 33.88 29.02
CA GLY A 526 6.86 33.85 29.65
C GLY A 526 5.97 32.79 28.99
N VAL A 527 5.72 31.63 29.59
CA VAL A 527 5.11 31.37 30.90
C VAL A 527 5.75 30.10 31.48
N ARG A 528 5.99 30.06 32.80
CA ARG A 528 6.43 28.84 33.50
C ARG A 528 5.24 27.88 33.65
N PRO A 529 5.26 26.65 33.11
CA PRO A 529 4.44 25.57 33.65
C PRO A 529 5.13 25.01 34.90
N LEU A 530 4.32 24.65 35.88
CA LEU A 530 4.71 24.00 37.13
C LEU A 530 5.60 22.77 36.85
N ALA A 531 6.64 22.61 37.67
CA ALA A 531 7.43 21.39 37.73
C ALA A 531 6.58 20.23 38.27
N LEU A 532 6.04 19.39 37.39
CA LEU A 532 5.71 18.02 37.75
C LEU A 532 7.02 17.21 37.74
N ARG A 533 7.34 16.63 38.90
CA ARG A 533 8.45 15.71 39.05
C ARG A 533 8.17 14.49 38.18
N THR A 534 8.81 14.40 37.02
CA THR A 534 8.88 13.17 36.25
C THR A 534 9.79 12.19 36.99
N THR A 535 9.18 11.24 37.69
CA THR A 535 9.85 9.96 37.99
C THR A 535 10.16 9.30 36.65
N SER A 536 11.43 9.00 36.45
CA SER A 536 11.99 8.26 35.31
C SER A 536 11.20 6.96 35.06
N PHE A 537 10.32 6.97 34.06
CA PHE A 537 9.81 5.73 33.44
C PHE A 537 10.81 5.28 32.38
N ALA A 538 11.36 4.08 32.57
CA ALA A 538 12.10 3.36 31.55
C ALA A 538 11.09 2.71 30.58
N PRO A 539 11.39 2.63 29.27
CA PRO A 539 10.51 1.96 28.33
C PRO A 539 10.37 0.48 28.69
N PRO A 540 9.20 -0.14 28.45
CA PRO A 540 9.00 -1.56 28.69
C PRO A 540 9.97 -2.35 27.81
N ARG A 541 10.70 -3.29 28.43
CA ARG A 541 11.54 -4.22 27.67
C ARG A 541 10.62 -5.15 26.92
N LEU A 542 10.61 -5.06 25.60
CA LEU A 542 10.11 -6.12 24.72
C LEU A 542 10.92 -7.39 25.03
N SER A 543 10.35 -8.28 25.84
CA SER A 543 10.78 -9.67 25.87
C SER A 543 10.51 -10.23 24.48
N SER A 544 11.55 -10.79 23.86
CA SER A 544 11.41 -11.62 22.67
C SER A 544 10.24 -12.59 22.86
N VAL A 545 9.22 -12.48 22.01
CA VAL A 545 8.21 -13.53 21.85
C VAL A 545 8.94 -14.73 21.23
N GLU A 546 9.56 -15.53 22.10
CA GLU A 546 9.72 -16.95 21.83
C GLU A 546 8.32 -17.49 21.56
N ALA A 547 8.17 -18.35 20.56
CA ALA A 547 6.91 -19.01 20.27
C ALA A 547 6.39 -19.67 21.55
N THR A 548 5.39 -19.03 22.16
CA THR A 548 4.74 -19.53 23.36
C THR A 548 4.08 -20.86 23.02
N ASP A 549 4.18 -21.78 23.98
CA ASP A 549 3.68 -23.14 23.91
C ASP A 549 2.22 -23.12 23.40
N PRO A 550 1.76 -24.02 22.51
CA PRO A 550 0.39 -24.04 21.99
C PRO A 550 -0.73 -24.25 23.03
N ASP A 551 -0.39 -24.26 24.32
CA ASP A 551 -1.28 -24.40 25.47
C ASP A 551 -1.54 -23.06 26.21
N GLU A 552 -0.95 -21.93 25.80
CA GLU A 552 -1.34 -20.60 26.30
C GLU A 552 -2.64 -20.11 25.64
N MET A 553 -3.75 -20.37 26.33
CA MET A 553 -5.10 -20.06 25.89
C MET A 553 -5.46 -18.59 26.13
N SER A 554 -5.80 -17.87 25.06
CA SER A 554 -6.37 -16.52 25.14
C SER A 554 -7.62 -16.48 26.03
N THR A 555 -7.75 -15.45 26.86
CA THR A 555 -8.76 -15.35 27.91
C THR A 555 -9.58 -14.08 27.73
N ILE A 556 -10.90 -14.22 27.67
CA ILE A 556 -11.84 -13.08 27.68
C ILE A 556 -12.30 -12.85 29.12
N VAL A 557 -12.21 -11.61 29.58
CA VAL A 557 -12.60 -11.19 30.92
C VAL A 557 -13.63 -10.07 30.81
N GLU A 558 -14.69 -10.17 31.60
CA GLU A 558 -15.63 -9.06 31.80
C GLU A 558 -15.34 -8.40 33.15
N VAL A 559 -15.15 -7.09 33.13
CA VAL A 559 -14.72 -6.29 34.28
C VAL A 559 -15.70 -5.15 34.47
N GLU A 560 -16.09 -4.93 35.72
CA GLU A 560 -16.88 -3.78 36.13
C GLU A 560 -16.00 -2.73 36.80
N ILE A 561 -16.20 -1.47 36.42
CA ILE A 561 -15.44 -0.32 36.89
C ILE A 561 -16.43 0.81 37.23
N PRO A 562 -16.31 1.48 38.38
CA PRO A 562 -17.07 2.68 38.68
C PRO A 562 -16.80 3.79 37.66
N ALA A 563 -17.85 4.49 37.21
CA ALA A 563 -17.70 5.56 36.22
C ALA A 563 -16.75 6.68 36.69
N ALA A 564 -16.73 6.98 37.98
CA ALA A 564 -15.82 7.99 38.55
C ALA A 564 -14.32 7.64 38.42
N GLU A 565 -13.99 6.39 38.12
CA GLU A 565 -12.62 5.88 37.98
C GLU A 565 -12.26 5.58 36.52
N PHE A 566 -13.16 5.89 35.58
CA PHE A 566 -12.98 5.70 34.14
C PHE A 566 -13.43 6.95 33.37
N ALA A 567 -13.21 6.97 32.06
CA ALA A 567 -13.66 8.09 31.23
C ALA A 567 -15.19 8.29 31.30
N LEU A 568 -15.63 9.52 31.03
CA LEU A 568 -17.02 10.00 31.14
C LEU A 568 -17.60 9.94 32.56
N GLY A 569 -16.75 9.97 33.60
CA GLY A 569 -17.19 9.80 34.98
C GLY A 569 -18.19 10.84 35.46
N GLU A 570 -18.01 12.12 35.13
CA GLU A 570 -18.95 13.18 35.50
C GLU A 570 -20.23 13.10 34.67
N THR A 571 -20.08 12.80 33.38
CA THR A 571 -21.20 12.66 32.44
C THR A 571 -22.14 11.51 32.83
N LEU A 572 -21.61 10.31 33.07
CA LEU A 572 -22.37 9.14 33.53
C LEU A 572 -22.99 9.33 34.92
N THR A 573 -22.34 10.12 35.78
CA THR A 573 -22.88 10.42 37.11
C THR A 573 -24.07 11.36 37.06
N SER A 574 -24.02 12.32 36.12
CA SER A 574 -25.06 13.34 35.90
C SER A 574 -26.25 12.79 35.12
N PHE A 575 -26.02 11.80 34.25
CA PHE A 575 -27.05 11.17 33.41
C PHE A 575 -27.10 9.64 33.62
N PRO A 576 -27.63 9.16 34.76
CA PRO A 576 -27.65 7.72 35.07
C PRO A 576 -28.59 6.90 34.15
N ASP A 577 -29.57 7.56 33.53
CA ASP A 577 -30.52 6.95 32.60
C ASP A 577 -30.00 6.88 31.16
N VAL A 578 -28.82 7.46 30.88
CA VAL A 578 -28.18 7.44 29.56
C VAL A 578 -27.27 6.23 29.44
N GLU A 579 -27.37 5.54 28.32
CA GLU A 579 -26.53 4.38 28.00
C GLU A 579 -25.43 4.78 27.01
N PHE A 580 -24.21 4.35 27.29
CA PHE A 580 -23.04 4.50 26.42
C PHE A 580 -22.60 3.13 25.93
N ASP A 581 -22.37 3.00 24.63
CA ASP A 581 -21.98 1.74 23.99
C ASP A 581 -20.82 2.01 23.03
N ILE A 582 -19.67 1.39 23.27
CA ILE A 582 -18.45 1.64 22.51
C ILE A 582 -18.28 0.61 21.41
N GLU A 583 -18.50 1.04 20.18
CA GLU A 583 -18.39 0.16 19.02
C GLU A 583 -16.92 -0.23 18.73
N ARG A 584 -15.98 0.67 19.05
CA ARG A 584 -14.55 0.42 18.88
C ARG A 584 -13.68 1.37 19.70
N VAL A 585 -12.65 0.80 20.33
CA VAL A 585 -11.59 1.55 21.03
C VAL A 585 -10.28 1.42 20.26
N ALA A 586 -9.65 2.55 19.92
CA ALA A 586 -8.29 2.56 19.35
C ALA A 586 -7.42 3.56 20.13
N ALA A 587 -6.32 3.05 20.70
CA ALA A 587 -5.29 3.90 21.28
C ALA A 587 -4.53 4.61 20.16
N HIS A 588 -4.45 5.94 20.23
CA HIS A 588 -3.69 6.73 19.26
C HIS A 588 -2.34 7.19 19.85
N SER A 589 -2.20 7.20 21.18
CA SER A 589 -0.93 7.39 21.90
C SER A 589 -1.03 6.89 23.35
N ALA A 590 0.07 6.94 24.09
CA ALA A 590 0.11 6.59 25.53
C ALA A 590 -0.59 7.62 26.45
N SER A 591 -1.28 8.63 25.91
CA SER A 591 -1.97 9.66 26.70
C SER A 591 -3.35 10.06 26.17
N HIS A 592 -3.85 9.40 25.12
CA HIS A 592 -5.19 9.66 24.61
C HIS A 592 -5.77 8.44 23.90
N ILE A 593 -7.08 8.25 24.02
CA ILE A 593 -7.85 7.20 23.35
C ILE A 593 -9.01 7.86 22.61
N VAL A 594 -9.27 7.42 21.37
CA VAL A 594 -10.36 7.99 20.56
C VAL A 594 -11.44 6.94 20.31
N PRO A 595 -12.42 6.78 21.22
CA PRO A 595 -13.50 5.84 21.03
C PRO A 595 -14.61 6.42 20.12
N TYR A 596 -15.34 5.49 19.51
CA TYR A 596 -16.62 5.76 18.86
C TYR A 596 -17.74 5.24 19.76
N VAL A 597 -18.58 6.15 20.24
CA VAL A 597 -19.51 5.90 21.34
C VAL A 597 -20.94 6.18 20.88
N TRP A 598 -21.78 5.16 20.91
CA TRP A 598 -23.23 5.32 20.82
C TRP A 598 -23.78 5.76 22.17
N VAL A 599 -24.69 6.72 22.15
CA VAL A 599 -25.35 7.30 23.31
C VAL A 599 -26.86 7.18 23.09
N ASP A 600 -27.55 6.51 24.02
CA ASP A 600 -28.99 6.35 24.01
C ASP A 600 -29.63 7.05 25.22
N GLY A 601 -30.57 7.96 24.96
CA GLY A 601 -31.20 8.83 25.97
C GLY A 601 -30.47 10.16 26.24
N GLY A 602 -31.11 11.04 27.04
CA GLY A 602 -30.59 12.35 27.46
C GLY A 602 -31.01 13.53 26.56
N ASP A 603 -31.53 14.63 27.14
CA ASP A 603 -31.92 15.84 26.40
C ASP A 603 -30.70 16.53 25.76
N ASP A 604 -30.82 16.95 24.48
CA ASP A 604 -29.70 17.41 23.63
C ASP A 604 -28.83 18.52 24.24
N GLY A 605 -29.41 19.59 24.74
CA GLY A 605 -28.64 20.73 25.27
C GLY A 605 -27.85 20.42 26.55
N PRO A 606 -28.51 19.97 27.64
CA PRO A 606 -27.84 19.70 28.91
C PRO A 606 -26.77 18.59 28.83
N PHE A 607 -26.95 17.62 27.93
CA PHE A 607 -26.03 16.51 27.77
C PHE A 607 -24.69 16.94 27.18
N GLU A 608 -24.72 17.68 26.06
CA GLU A 608 -23.50 18.15 25.40
C GLU A 608 -22.75 19.20 26.25
N GLU A 609 -23.47 20.07 26.96
CA GLU A 609 -22.85 20.99 27.94
C GLU A 609 -22.10 20.24 29.06
N THR A 610 -22.58 19.06 29.45
CA THR A 610 -21.91 18.23 30.47
C THR A 610 -20.72 17.48 29.89
N LEU A 611 -20.81 17.00 28.64
CA LEU A 611 -19.67 16.40 27.93
C LEU A 611 -18.54 17.41 27.71
N GLU A 612 -18.84 18.67 27.38
CA GLU A 612 -17.83 19.73 27.24
C GLU A 612 -17.15 20.07 28.57
N ALA A 613 -17.85 19.87 29.68
CA ALA A 613 -17.33 20.14 31.02
C ALA A 613 -16.56 18.96 31.63
N ASP A 614 -16.72 17.74 31.11
CA ASP A 614 -16.12 16.53 31.65
C ASP A 614 -14.60 16.50 31.39
N GLU A 615 -13.79 16.54 32.46
CA GLU A 615 -12.33 16.60 32.37
C GLU A 615 -11.69 15.40 31.65
N SER A 616 -12.44 14.29 31.51
CA SER A 616 -11.96 13.11 30.78
C SER A 616 -12.05 13.28 29.26
N VAL A 617 -12.79 14.26 28.74
CA VAL A 617 -13.03 14.49 27.31
C VAL A 617 -12.36 15.79 26.87
N ALA A 618 -11.43 15.70 25.91
CA ALA A 618 -10.78 16.88 25.33
C ALA A 618 -11.58 17.49 24.17
N GLU A 619 -12.21 16.63 23.35
CA GLU A 619 -12.98 17.03 22.17
C GLU A 619 -14.01 15.94 21.87
N PHE A 620 -15.18 16.30 21.33
CA PHE A 620 -16.14 15.33 20.80
C PHE A 620 -16.85 15.85 19.55
N ASP A 621 -17.16 14.94 18.63
CA ASP A 621 -17.86 15.19 17.37
C ASP A 621 -19.09 14.28 17.28
N LEU A 622 -20.29 14.84 17.14
CA LEU A 622 -21.49 14.06 16.78
C LEU A 622 -21.40 13.62 15.31
N LEU A 623 -21.33 12.31 15.08
CA LEU A 623 -21.17 11.72 13.75
C LEU A 623 -22.50 11.42 13.05
N THR A 624 -23.45 10.83 13.78
CA THR A 624 -24.75 10.40 13.23
C THR A 624 -25.81 10.19 14.30
N VAL A 625 -27.08 10.12 13.90
CA VAL A 625 -28.23 9.82 14.76
C VAL A 625 -29.09 8.75 14.07
N VAL A 626 -29.38 7.64 14.76
CA VAL A 626 -30.16 6.52 14.24
C VAL A 626 -31.18 6.09 15.31
N ASP A 627 -32.46 6.09 14.95
CA ASP A 627 -33.57 5.65 15.84
C ASP A 627 -33.47 6.21 17.27
N SER A 628 -33.25 7.53 17.40
CA SER A 628 -33.04 8.29 18.65
C SER A 628 -31.73 8.03 19.44
N LYS A 629 -30.84 7.16 18.96
CA LYS A 629 -29.47 7.02 19.46
C LYS A 629 -28.50 7.92 18.70
N ARG A 630 -27.50 8.47 19.38
CA ARG A 630 -26.50 9.41 18.84
C ARG A 630 -25.12 8.77 18.86
N MET A 631 -24.37 8.85 17.77
CA MET A 631 -23.01 8.34 17.71
C MET A 631 -22.02 9.49 17.77
N TYR A 632 -21.14 9.46 18.75
CA TYR A 632 -20.07 10.45 18.95
C TYR A 632 -18.70 9.84 18.68
N ARG A 633 -17.79 10.62 18.11
CA ARG A 633 -16.35 10.38 18.21
C ARG A 633 -15.83 11.24 19.34
N MET A 634 -15.16 10.67 20.32
CA MET A 634 -14.64 11.41 21.47
C MET A 634 -13.12 11.29 21.56
N ASP A 635 -12.44 12.29 22.08
CA ASP A 635 -11.03 12.24 22.47
C ASP A 635 -10.93 12.18 23.99
N TRP A 636 -10.65 11.00 24.52
CA TRP A 636 -10.52 10.77 25.95
C TRP A 636 -9.07 10.96 26.39
N VAL A 637 -8.88 11.80 27.42
CA VAL A 637 -7.57 12.23 27.92
C VAL A 637 -7.37 12.01 29.42
N GLY A 638 -8.42 11.68 30.16
CA GLY A 638 -8.38 11.46 31.61
C GLY A 638 -9.10 10.18 32.03
N HIS A 639 -8.66 9.58 33.14
CA HIS A 639 -9.25 8.35 33.70
C HIS A 639 -9.26 7.17 32.71
N ILE A 640 -8.20 7.04 31.92
CA ILE A 640 -8.04 6.00 30.89
C ILE A 640 -6.81 5.11 31.12
N GLU A 641 -6.17 5.21 32.28
CA GLU A 641 -4.90 4.53 32.61
C GLU A 641 -5.02 3.02 32.47
N LEU A 642 -6.14 2.45 32.91
CA LEU A 642 -6.41 1.01 32.77
C LEU A 642 -6.54 0.60 31.30
N ALA A 643 -7.28 1.38 30.50
CA ALA A 643 -7.46 1.08 29.09
C ALA A 643 -6.15 1.20 28.31
N ILE A 644 -5.31 2.19 28.63
CA ILE A 644 -3.97 2.34 28.04
C ILE A 644 -3.10 1.14 28.43
N HIS A 645 -3.00 0.80 29.71
CA HIS A 645 -2.19 -0.34 30.17
C HIS A 645 -2.59 -1.66 29.48
N VAL A 646 -3.89 -1.93 29.39
CA VAL A 646 -4.42 -3.10 28.66
C VAL A 646 -4.01 -3.09 27.19
N LEU A 647 -4.18 -1.96 26.49
CA LEU A 647 -3.95 -1.86 25.05
C LEU A 647 -2.46 -1.77 24.67
N THR A 648 -1.60 -1.26 25.54
CA THR A 648 -0.20 -0.97 25.20
C THR A 648 0.83 -1.80 25.94
N GLU A 649 0.54 -2.29 27.16
CA GLU A 649 1.52 -3.06 27.96
C GLU A 649 1.22 -4.56 28.00
N GLU A 650 -0.06 -4.96 28.00
CA GLU A 650 -0.47 -6.36 28.14
C GLU A 650 -0.98 -7.00 26.83
N ASP A 651 -0.80 -6.32 25.70
CA ASP A 651 -1.26 -6.75 24.36
C ASP A 651 -2.75 -7.17 24.34
N GLY A 652 -3.55 -6.60 25.26
CA GLY A 652 -4.96 -6.85 25.41
C GLY A 652 -5.78 -6.06 24.40
N THR A 653 -6.99 -6.52 24.10
CA THR A 653 -7.95 -5.81 23.26
C THR A 653 -9.24 -5.62 24.02
N ILE A 654 -9.69 -4.37 24.17
CA ILE A 654 -11.04 -4.07 24.63
C ILE A 654 -11.98 -4.39 23.47
N ILE A 655 -12.70 -5.52 23.57
CA ILE A 655 -13.63 -5.98 22.55
C ILE A 655 -14.87 -5.09 22.55
N ASP A 656 -15.32 -4.71 23.75
CA ASP A 656 -16.58 -4.04 23.97
C ASP A 656 -16.54 -3.28 25.31
N ALA A 657 -17.29 -2.19 25.42
CA ALA A 657 -17.41 -1.41 26.65
C ALA A 657 -18.76 -0.68 26.72
N HIS A 658 -19.45 -0.86 27.85
CA HIS A 658 -20.81 -0.34 28.09
C HIS A 658 -20.84 0.50 29.35
N GLY A 659 -21.35 1.72 29.27
CA GLY A 659 -21.51 2.63 30.40
C GLY A 659 -22.99 2.82 30.74
N ARG A 660 -23.40 2.49 31.97
CA ARG A 660 -24.75 2.77 32.50
C ARG A 660 -24.75 2.79 34.02
N ASP A 661 -25.66 3.56 34.63
CA ASP A 661 -25.90 3.56 36.09
C ASP A 661 -24.60 3.73 36.90
N ARG A 662 -23.77 4.69 36.46
CA ARG A 662 -22.47 5.03 37.08
C ARG A 662 -21.44 3.89 37.08
N THR A 663 -21.58 2.93 36.19
CA THR A 663 -20.62 1.84 36.02
C THR A 663 -20.28 1.64 34.54
N TRP A 664 -19.04 1.24 34.30
CA TRP A 664 -18.56 0.71 33.03
C TRP A 664 -18.38 -0.79 33.14
N LEU A 665 -18.90 -1.51 32.15
CA LEU A 665 -18.66 -2.92 31.95
C LEU A 665 -17.78 -3.10 30.71
N LEU A 666 -16.55 -3.57 30.89
CA LEU A 666 -15.58 -3.78 29.82
C LEU A 666 -15.42 -5.27 29.55
N ARG A 667 -15.44 -5.65 28.28
CA ARG A 667 -15.10 -7.00 27.81
C ARG A 667 -13.74 -6.96 27.15
N ILE A 668 -12.77 -7.61 27.76
CA ILE A 668 -11.35 -7.52 27.39
C ILE A 668 -10.83 -8.90 26.99
N LEU A 669 -10.20 -8.99 25.81
CA LEU A 669 -9.46 -10.15 25.35
C LEU A 669 -7.99 -10.01 25.74
N PHE A 670 -7.49 -10.99 26.49
CA PHE A 670 -6.07 -11.11 26.83
C PHE A 670 -5.42 -12.28 26.08
N PRO A 671 -4.13 -12.17 25.74
CA PRO A 671 -3.32 -13.28 25.21
C PRO A 671 -3.30 -14.53 26.10
N GLY A 672 -3.37 -14.36 27.42
CA GLY A 672 -3.35 -15.45 28.39
C GLY A 672 -3.90 -15.04 29.76
N ARG A 673 -3.80 -15.95 30.74
CA ARG A 673 -4.26 -15.70 32.12
C ARG A 673 -3.26 -14.93 32.97
N GLU A 674 -1.99 -14.89 32.58
CA GLU A 674 -0.96 -14.15 33.31
C GLU A 674 -1.17 -12.65 33.15
N GLU A 675 -1.52 -12.21 31.94
CA GLU A 675 -1.82 -10.82 31.58
C GLU A 675 -3.01 -10.30 32.41
N VAL A 676 -4.07 -11.10 32.55
CA VAL A 676 -5.23 -10.78 33.41
C VAL A 676 -4.79 -10.52 34.85
N SER A 677 -3.82 -11.28 35.35
CA SER A 677 -3.32 -11.14 36.72
C SER A 677 -2.48 -9.87 36.86
N ARG A 678 -1.61 -9.57 35.88
CA ARG A 678 -0.80 -8.35 35.86
C ARG A 678 -1.66 -7.08 35.73
N THR A 679 -2.69 -7.08 34.90
CA THR A 679 -3.64 -5.96 34.81
C THR A 679 -4.39 -5.74 36.14
N ARG A 680 -4.75 -6.81 36.85
CA ARG A 680 -5.38 -6.68 38.17
C ARG A 680 -4.42 -6.07 39.20
N ASP A 681 -3.16 -6.50 39.19
CA ASP A 681 -2.14 -5.96 40.08
C ASP A 681 -1.88 -4.47 39.79
N PHE A 682 -1.80 -4.09 38.50
CA PHE A 682 -1.72 -2.70 38.07
C PHE A 682 -2.91 -1.86 38.56
N ALA A 683 -4.14 -2.36 38.38
CA ALA A 683 -5.33 -1.67 38.85
C ALA A 683 -5.30 -1.44 40.36
N ALA A 684 -4.90 -2.45 41.14
CA ALA A 684 -4.73 -2.33 42.58
C ALA A 684 -3.66 -1.29 42.98
N ASP A 685 -2.55 -1.24 42.26
CA ASP A 685 -1.46 -0.27 42.49
C ASP A 685 -1.87 1.17 42.14
N GLN A 686 -2.73 1.36 41.14
CA GLN A 686 -3.30 2.67 40.79
C GLN A 686 -4.52 3.03 41.63
N GLY A 687 -4.99 2.14 42.51
CA GLY A 687 -6.20 2.34 43.31
C GLY A 687 -7.49 2.32 42.49
N LEU A 688 -7.49 1.67 41.34
CA LEU A 688 -8.64 1.49 40.45
C LEU A 688 -9.39 0.19 40.79
N ALA A 689 -10.72 0.23 40.76
CA ALA A 689 -11.55 -0.96 40.87
C ALA A 689 -11.47 -1.81 39.59
N PHE A 690 -11.27 -3.12 39.77
CA PHE A 690 -11.18 -4.10 38.69
C PHE A 690 -11.96 -5.35 39.09
N ASP A 691 -13.28 -5.21 39.16
CA ASP A 691 -14.17 -6.27 39.64
C ASP A 691 -14.52 -7.22 38.50
N ILE A 692 -13.89 -8.39 38.50
CA ILE A 692 -14.10 -9.40 37.45
C ILE A 692 -15.45 -10.09 37.64
N ARG A 693 -16.33 -9.95 36.65
CA ARG A 693 -17.64 -10.59 36.58
C ARG A 693 -17.55 -12.01 36.00
N SER A 694 -16.76 -12.19 34.95
CA SER A 694 -16.58 -13.49 34.30
C SER A 694 -15.18 -13.64 33.69
N ILE A 695 -14.69 -14.88 33.63
CA ILE A 695 -13.44 -15.25 32.96
C ILE A 695 -13.71 -16.47 32.09
N ASN A 696 -13.57 -16.30 30.79
CA ASN A 696 -13.79 -17.35 29.79
C ASN A 696 -12.49 -17.61 29.02
N GLY A 697 -11.96 -18.83 29.11
CA GLY A 697 -10.86 -19.26 28.24
C GLY A 697 -11.39 -19.55 26.83
N MET A 698 -10.67 -19.13 25.80
CA MET A 698 -10.87 -19.71 24.46
C MET A 698 -10.23 -21.09 24.46
N ASP A 699 -11.05 -22.11 24.73
CA ASP A 699 -10.69 -23.51 24.47
C ASP A 699 -10.38 -23.68 22.96
N LYS A 700 -9.77 -24.80 22.57
CA LYS A 700 -9.44 -25.19 21.18
C LYS A 700 -10.64 -25.14 20.22
N ASN A 701 -11.86 -25.01 20.74
CA ASN A 701 -13.09 -24.78 19.99
C ASN A 701 -13.55 -23.32 20.09
N ARG A 702 -14.01 -22.76 18.96
CA ARG A 702 -14.55 -21.38 18.80
C ARG A 702 -15.77 -21.05 19.69
N SER A 703 -16.15 -21.94 20.60
CA SER A 703 -17.30 -21.82 21.50
C SER A 703 -17.13 -20.70 22.53
N GLY A 704 -15.91 -20.52 23.06
CA GLY A 704 -15.63 -19.50 24.09
C GLY A 704 -15.85 -18.06 23.63
N ARG A 705 -15.75 -17.79 22.32
CA ARG A 705 -16.01 -16.48 21.73
C ARG A 705 -17.45 -16.02 21.90
N PHE A 706 -18.40 -16.96 21.88
CA PHE A 706 -19.84 -16.68 21.88
C PHE A 706 -20.51 -17.01 23.22
N GLY A 707 -19.73 -17.19 24.28
CA GLY A 707 -20.22 -17.64 25.60
C GLY A 707 -20.84 -19.04 25.59
N LEU A 708 -20.66 -19.82 24.52
CA LEU A 708 -21.26 -21.14 24.37
C LEU A 708 -20.42 -22.21 25.09
N THR A 709 -21.11 -23.13 25.77
CA THR A 709 -20.49 -24.40 26.18
C THR A 709 -20.15 -25.23 24.94
N GLU A 710 -19.13 -26.09 25.06
CA GLU A 710 -18.70 -26.98 23.96
C GLU A 710 -19.87 -27.81 23.40
N GLN A 711 -20.73 -28.33 24.28
CA GLN A 711 -21.91 -29.10 23.91
C GLN A 711 -22.99 -28.30 23.16
N GLN A 712 -23.12 -27.00 23.46
CA GLN A 712 -24.04 -26.12 22.73
C GLN A 712 -23.47 -25.76 21.36
N TYR A 713 -22.17 -25.48 21.29
CA TYR A 713 -21.47 -25.17 20.05
C TYR A 713 -21.53 -26.34 19.07
N GLU A 714 -21.26 -27.55 19.54
CA GLU A 714 -21.37 -28.79 18.75
C GLU A 714 -22.79 -28.98 18.20
N ALA A 715 -23.82 -28.79 19.04
CA ALA A 715 -25.21 -28.94 18.62
C ALA A 715 -25.65 -27.90 17.59
N ILE A 716 -25.25 -26.64 17.73
CA ILE A 716 -25.59 -25.56 16.79
C ILE A 716 -24.84 -25.75 15.46
N THR A 717 -23.56 -26.11 15.52
CA THR A 717 -22.74 -26.36 14.33
C THR A 717 -23.29 -27.54 13.53
N ALA A 718 -23.60 -28.66 14.20
CA ALA A 718 -24.21 -29.82 13.55
C ALA A 718 -25.59 -29.50 12.93
N ALA A 719 -26.38 -28.63 13.57
CA ALA A 719 -27.64 -28.18 12.99
C ALA A 719 -27.45 -27.31 11.73
N LEU A 720 -26.45 -26.42 11.74
CA LEU A 720 -26.11 -25.57 10.59
C LEU A 720 -25.59 -26.40 9.42
N GLU A 721 -24.59 -27.25 9.66
CA GLU A 721 -23.95 -28.06 8.63
C GLU A 721 -24.87 -29.15 8.07
N GLY A 722 -25.74 -29.71 8.92
CA GLY A 722 -26.73 -30.71 8.51
C GLY A 722 -27.99 -30.13 7.86
N GLY A 723 -28.04 -28.82 7.58
CA GLY A 723 -29.17 -28.20 6.87
C GLY A 723 -30.49 -28.17 7.63
N TYR A 724 -30.44 -28.17 8.98
CA TYR A 724 -31.62 -28.06 9.85
C TYR A 724 -32.35 -26.71 9.69
N TYR A 725 -31.64 -25.66 9.28
CA TYR A 725 -32.17 -24.30 9.11
C TYR A 725 -32.54 -23.97 7.66
N GLU A 726 -32.24 -24.83 6.70
CA GLU A 726 -32.58 -24.61 5.28
C GLU A 726 -34.09 -24.64 5.03
N ILE A 727 -34.51 -23.98 3.95
CA ILE A 727 -35.92 -23.96 3.52
C ILE A 727 -36.02 -24.43 2.06
N PRO A 728 -36.56 -25.64 1.80
CA PRO A 728 -37.03 -26.64 2.75
C PRO A 728 -35.86 -27.29 3.54
N ARG A 729 -36.15 -27.82 4.74
CA ARG A 729 -35.12 -28.41 5.63
C ARG A 729 -34.53 -29.68 5.00
N ASP A 730 -33.20 -29.78 5.01
CA ASP A 730 -32.48 -30.95 4.48
C ASP A 730 -32.42 -32.10 5.50
N ALA A 731 -32.40 -31.80 6.80
CA ALA A 731 -32.43 -32.80 7.86
C ALA A 731 -33.33 -32.40 9.04
N SER A 732 -33.93 -33.41 9.67
CA SER A 732 -34.72 -33.27 10.89
C SER A 732 -33.82 -33.20 12.13
N ALA A 733 -34.34 -32.59 13.21
CA ALA A 733 -33.66 -32.60 14.51
C ALA A 733 -33.32 -34.01 15.04
N GLU A 734 -34.04 -35.03 14.57
CA GLU A 734 -33.82 -36.42 14.97
C GLU A 734 -32.66 -37.07 14.23
N GLU A 735 -32.43 -36.67 12.97
CA GLU A 735 -31.27 -37.10 12.18
C GLU A 735 -29.99 -36.46 12.70
N ILE A 736 -30.01 -35.15 12.97
CA ILE A 736 -28.84 -34.45 13.54
C ILE A 736 -28.50 -34.95 14.95
N ALA A 737 -29.51 -35.16 15.81
CA ALA A 737 -29.26 -35.71 17.14
C ALA A 737 -28.60 -37.10 17.10
N ARG A 738 -28.99 -37.93 16.13
CA ARG A 738 -28.39 -39.27 15.91
C ARG A 738 -26.94 -39.17 15.44
N GLU A 739 -26.64 -38.21 14.58
CA GLU A 739 -25.30 -37.97 14.04
C GLU A 739 -24.28 -37.61 15.13
N ILE A 740 -24.66 -36.72 16.06
CA ILE A 740 -23.80 -36.34 17.20
C ILE A 740 -23.99 -37.22 18.44
N GLY A 741 -24.70 -38.36 18.31
CA GLY A 741 -24.79 -39.39 19.34
C GLY A 741 -25.62 -39.03 20.59
N ILE A 742 -26.61 -38.14 20.48
CA ILE A 742 -27.48 -37.74 21.61
C ILE A 742 -28.97 -37.95 21.32
N SER A 743 -29.80 -37.84 22.36
CA SER A 743 -31.26 -37.93 22.19
C SER A 743 -31.82 -36.66 21.53
N ARG A 744 -32.92 -36.79 20.78
CA ARG A 744 -33.65 -35.65 20.18
C ARG A 744 -34.01 -34.57 21.22
N GLN A 745 -34.36 -34.99 22.43
CA GLN A 745 -34.68 -34.07 23.53
C GLN A 745 -33.43 -33.30 24.00
N ALA A 746 -32.30 -34.00 24.18
CA ALA A 746 -31.04 -33.37 24.56
C ALA A 746 -30.54 -32.39 23.49
N PHE A 747 -30.67 -32.75 22.21
CA PHE A 747 -30.36 -31.87 21.09
C PHE A 747 -31.23 -30.62 21.08
N GLY A 748 -32.55 -30.77 21.23
CA GLY A 748 -33.48 -29.64 21.32
C GLY A 748 -33.20 -28.72 22.51
N GLU A 749 -32.83 -29.27 23.67
CA GLU A 749 -32.44 -28.47 24.83
C GLU A 749 -31.12 -27.72 24.63
N ARG A 750 -30.10 -28.38 24.04
CA ARG A 750 -28.82 -27.75 23.70
C ARG A 750 -28.99 -26.64 22.68
N LEU A 751 -29.77 -26.87 21.62
CA LEU A 751 -30.12 -25.84 20.65
C LEU A 751 -30.84 -24.68 21.32
N ARG A 752 -31.88 -24.92 22.11
CA ARG A 752 -32.63 -23.83 22.76
C ARG A 752 -31.73 -22.98 23.67
N ARG A 753 -30.89 -23.62 24.49
CA ARG A 753 -29.97 -22.90 25.38
C ARG A 753 -28.88 -22.19 24.57
N GLY A 754 -28.33 -22.83 23.55
CA GLY A 754 -27.31 -22.24 22.69
C GLY A 754 -27.82 -21.05 21.89
N HIS A 755 -29.01 -21.12 21.28
CA HIS A 755 -29.64 -19.97 20.61
C HIS A 755 -29.91 -18.84 21.59
N LYS A 756 -30.37 -19.14 22.81
CA LYS A 756 -30.54 -18.13 23.85
C LYS A 756 -29.20 -17.48 24.17
N THR A 757 -28.14 -18.25 24.41
CA THR A 757 -26.80 -17.71 24.67
C THR A 757 -26.27 -16.88 23.49
N LEU A 758 -26.47 -17.31 22.25
CA LEU A 758 -26.09 -16.54 21.06
C LEU A 758 -26.91 -15.27 20.90
N ALA A 759 -28.21 -15.30 21.19
CA ALA A 759 -29.06 -14.11 21.15
C ALA A 759 -28.71 -13.15 22.30
N ASP A 760 -28.40 -13.69 23.49
CA ASP A 760 -27.95 -12.90 24.63
C ASP A 760 -26.59 -12.25 24.31
N ASP A 761 -25.63 -13.00 23.74
CA ASP A 761 -24.28 -12.51 23.38
C ASP A 761 -24.27 -11.62 22.12
N ALA A 762 -25.21 -11.78 21.17
CA ALA A 762 -25.23 -11.00 19.92
C ALA A 762 -26.24 -9.84 19.90
N LEU A 763 -27.32 -9.93 20.68
CA LEU A 763 -28.41 -8.93 20.70
C LEU A 763 -28.61 -8.29 22.08
N THR A 764 -28.08 -8.88 23.15
CA THR A 764 -28.24 -8.42 24.54
C THR A 764 -26.89 -8.07 25.16
N ILE A 765 -25.93 -7.70 24.32
CA ILE A 765 -24.90 -6.74 24.70
C ILE A 765 -25.65 -5.43 25.02
N GLY A 766 -25.69 -5.05 26.31
CA GLY A 766 -26.24 -3.76 26.76
C GLY A 766 -27.50 -3.77 27.65
N LEU A 767 -28.23 -4.88 27.83
CA LEU A 767 -29.36 -4.91 28.79
C LEU A 767 -29.00 -5.72 30.03
N MET A 768 -28.80 -5.01 31.15
CA MET A 768 -28.77 -5.59 32.48
C MET A 768 -29.88 -6.65 32.65
N ARG A 769 -29.52 -7.81 33.20
CA ARG A 769 -30.51 -8.69 33.82
C ARG A 769 -31.18 -7.89 34.94
N PRO A 770 -32.51 -7.70 34.94
CA PRO A 770 -33.19 -7.25 36.14
C PRO A 770 -32.99 -8.32 37.21
N ASP A 771 -32.26 -7.98 38.26
CA ASP A 771 -32.11 -8.68 39.53
C ASP A 771 -32.62 -10.15 39.62
N GLU A 772 -31.69 -11.10 39.66
CA GLU A 772 -31.86 -12.29 40.50
C GLU A 772 -31.33 -11.99 41.91
N ARG A 773 -32.00 -11.06 42.60
CA ARG A 773 -32.03 -11.00 44.07
C ARG A 773 -33.47 -11.25 44.53
N SER A 774 -33.81 -12.53 44.64
CA SER A 774 -34.86 -13.02 45.53
C SER A 774 -34.33 -14.18 46.34
#